data_AF-A0AAW2UDI2-F1
#
_entry.id   AF-A0AAW2UDI2-F1
#
_cell.length_a   1.000
_cell.length_b   1.000
_cell.length_c   1.000
_cell.angle_alpha   90.00
_cell.angle_beta   90.00
_cell.angle_gamma   90.00
#
_symmetry.space_group_name_H-M   'P 1'
#
loop_
_entity.id
_entity.type
_entity.pdbx_description
1 polymer ?
#
loop_
_entity_poly.entity_id
_entity_poly.type
_entity_poly.pdbx_seq_one_letter_code
_entity_poly.pdbx_strand_id
1 'polypeptide(L)'
;MILNRCVCICVCVVIIGLINVYGVEGLPHRILLDTDVDTDDFFALLYILKLNRSEFDLQAVTINTNGWSNAGHAVNHLYDILYMMGRDDVAVGVGGEGGILEDGTILPNVGGYHPIIEQGNSTAGYCRYRQAIPVGAGGKLDIDTNFGIRKSFLPQGSRRYTPLRQPTAQQVMIDKISAGPITVIHSGIPVTLVPLDATNTIPISSNFYEEFEENQHTYEAQYCFKSLKMVHDTWFGDQFFTSYFMWDSFLSGVAASIMLKSNNSNGENEFAEMEYMNITVITSNEPYGISDGSNPFFDGLKKPKFSLKKNGVHSGHVQTGLRDPFCIVKNGKGRCKDGYTAEVSGREGLRILVAVRAKPNSDRSSPLNREFFRSFLDVINRQEHTGKFNFTTEFPHYREVLYKPDFKGRKLGKNVVFDMDMSAGDFLALFYLLKLPVEVINLKAILVTPTGWANAATIDVVYDLLHMMGRDDIPVGLGDVFALNQSDLIFPAVGDCKYSRAIPYGSGGFLDSDTLYGLARDLPRSPRRYTAENSVEFGAPRDTDHPELRQPLALEIWESVITSLESGSKVTILTNGPLTNVAKIILSDKNLSYPIQDIFIVGGHISSRKTDKGNVINIPSNEYAELNIFLDPLAAETVLVQGTISL
;
A
#
# COMPACT_ATOMS: atom_id res chain seq x y z
N MET A 1 -62.09 38.76 -36.33
CA MET A 1 -60.90 37.96 -36.75
C MET A 1 -59.57 38.48 -36.19
N ILE A 2 -59.51 39.65 -35.54
CA ILE A 2 -58.27 40.22 -34.98
C ILE A 2 -58.06 39.81 -33.50
N LEU A 3 -59.13 39.60 -32.73
CA LEU A 3 -59.04 39.22 -31.30
C LEU A 3 -58.46 37.81 -31.08
N ASN A 4 -58.75 36.84 -31.95
CA ASN A 4 -58.20 35.47 -31.85
C ASN A 4 -56.71 35.38 -32.22
N ARG A 5 -56.18 36.34 -33.00
CA ARG A 5 -54.74 36.35 -33.36
C ARG A 5 -53.87 36.91 -32.24
N CYS A 6 -54.35 37.91 -31.50
CA CYS A 6 -53.62 38.45 -30.34
C CYS A 6 -53.55 37.47 -29.18
N VAL A 7 -54.61 36.69 -28.92
CA VAL A 7 -54.62 35.68 -27.85
C VAL A 7 -53.67 34.52 -28.16
N CYS A 8 -53.62 34.03 -29.41
CA CYS A 8 -52.65 33.00 -29.80
C CYS A 8 -51.19 33.47 -29.72
N ILE A 9 -50.90 34.73 -30.07
CA ILE A 9 -49.53 35.26 -29.99
C ILE A 9 -49.09 35.46 -28.54
N CYS A 10 -49.98 35.95 -27.65
CA CYS A 10 -49.66 36.06 -26.22
C CYS A 10 -49.50 34.69 -25.53
N VAL A 11 -50.28 33.68 -25.90
CA VAL A 11 -50.13 32.31 -25.37
C VAL A 11 -48.85 31.65 -25.87
N CYS A 12 -48.45 31.84 -27.14
CA CYS A 12 -47.18 31.33 -27.65
C CYS A 12 -45.95 32.02 -27.02
N VAL A 13 -46.01 33.32 -26.72
CA VAL A 13 -44.92 34.04 -26.05
C VAL A 13 -44.78 33.64 -24.57
N VAL A 14 -45.89 33.33 -23.89
CA VAL A 14 -45.86 32.80 -22.51
C VAL A 14 -45.37 31.34 -22.48
N ILE A 15 -45.70 30.53 -23.48
CA ILE A 15 -45.20 29.14 -23.58
C ILE A 15 -43.71 29.12 -23.98
N ILE A 16 -43.24 30.01 -24.86
CA ILE A 16 -41.80 30.14 -25.20
C ILE A 16 -41.01 30.75 -24.03
N GLY A 17 -41.62 31.64 -23.24
CA GLY A 17 -41.05 32.18 -22.00
C GLY A 17 -41.02 31.18 -20.83
N LEU A 18 -41.83 30.12 -20.87
CA LEU A 18 -41.82 29.03 -19.89
C LEU A 18 -40.95 27.82 -20.34
N ILE A 19 -40.52 27.77 -21.60
CA ILE A 19 -39.70 26.69 -22.15
C ILE A 19 -38.18 26.95 -22.00
N ASN A 20 -37.75 28.06 -21.37
CA ASN A 20 -36.32 28.35 -21.27
C ASN A 20 -35.82 28.95 -19.95
N VAL A 21 -36.27 28.43 -18.78
CA VAL A 21 -35.53 28.59 -17.50
C VAL A 21 -35.67 27.36 -16.59
N TYR A 22 -35.73 26.16 -17.16
CA TYR A 22 -35.11 25.01 -16.51
C TYR A 22 -33.93 24.67 -17.39
N GLY A 23 -32.82 25.38 -17.20
CA GLY A 23 -31.54 24.77 -17.48
C GLY A 23 -31.56 23.47 -16.68
N VAL A 24 -31.63 22.34 -17.37
CA VAL A 24 -31.22 21.08 -16.75
C VAL A 24 -29.73 21.30 -16.52
N GLU A 25 -29.37 21.83 -15.36
CA GLU A 25 -28.02 21.66 -14.85
C GLU A 25 -27.78 20.15 -14.94
N GLY A 26 -26.89 19.77 -15.86
CA GLY A 26 -26.52 18.37 -16.01
C GLY A 26 -26.07 17.89 -14.65
N LEU A 27 -26.63 16.78 -14.17
CA LEU A 27 -26.15 16.18 -12.93
C LEU A 27 -24.64 15.92 -13.09
N PRO A 28 -23.82 16.21 -12.07
CA PRO A 28 -22.38 16.03 -12.14
C PRO A 28 -22.05 14.57 -12.46
N HIS A 29 -20.91 14.36 -13.12
CA HIS A 29 -20.35 13.05 -13.36
C HIS A 29 -19.98 12.42 -12.02
N ARG A 30 -20.75 11.40 -11.61
CA ARG A 30 -20.46 10.60 -10.42
C ARG A 30 -19.25 9.72 -10.69
N ILE A 31 -18.22 9.84 -9.86
CA ILE A 31 -16.95 9.11 -9.97
C ILE A 31 -16.81 8.15 -8.78
N LEU A 32 -16.37 6.93 -9.07
CA LEU A 32 -15.76 6.03 -8.10
C LEU A 32 -14.30 5.82 -8.52
N LEU A 33 -13.36 6.11 -7.61
CA LEU A 33 -11.93 5.89 -7.81
C LEU A 33 -11.53 4.56 -7.16
N ASP A 34 -11.01 3.61 -7.93
CA ASP A 34 -10.34 2.42 -7.40
C ASP A 34 -8.82 2.64 -7.49
N THR A 35 -8.09 2.38 -6.41
CA THR A 35 -6.69 2.81 -6.21
C THR A 35 -5.97 1.85 -5.27
N ASP A 36 -4.65 1.68 -5.40
CA ASP A 36 -3.83 0.95 -4.44
C ASP A 36 -3.04 1.86 -3.48
N VAL A 37 -3.33 3.17 -3.54
CA VAL A 37 -2.97 4.18 -2.53
C VAL A 37 -1.46 4.29 -2.36
N ASP A 38 -0.73 4.33 -3.47
CA ASP A 38 0.66 4.77 -3.51
C ASP A 38 0.75 6.29 -3.72
N THR A 39 1.97 6.78 -3.86
CA THR A 39 2.31 8.20 -3.92
C THR A 39 1.70 8.90 -5.14
N ASP A 40 1.72 8.25 -6.31
CA ASP A 40 1.13 8.78 -7.53
C ASP A 40 -0.40 8.77 -7.52
N ASP A 41 -1.03 7.83 -6.80
CA ASP A 41 -2.47 7.85 -6.55
C ASP A 41 -2.91 9.10 -5.76
N PHE A 42 -2.06 9.62 -4.86
CA PHE A 42 -2.38 10.86 -4.14
C PHE A 42 -2.52 12.04 -5.10
N PHE A 43 -1.68 12.09 -6.15
CA PHE A 43 -1.75 13.14 -7.16
C PHE A 43 -3.05 13.02 -7.95
N ALA A 44 -3.44 11.79 -8.32
CA ALA A 44 -4.68 11.48 -8.99
C ALA A 44 -5.91 11.89 -8.16
N LEU A 45 -5.96 11.44 -6.91
CA LEU A 45 -7.05 11.73 -5.99
C LEU A 45 -7.19 13.23 -5.73
N LEU A 46 -6.09 13.91 -5.42
CA LEU A 46 -6.11 15.34 -5.15
C LEU A 46 -6.47 16.14 -6.40
N TYR A 47 -6.00 15.74 -7.58
CA TYR A 47 -6.45 16.34 -8.85
C TYR A 47 -7.98 16.21 -9.01
N ILE A 48 -8.56 15.02 -8.80
CA ILE A 48 -10.01 14.79 -8.87
C ILE A 48 -10.77 15.64 -7.84
N LEU A 49 -10.27 15.73 -6.60
CA LEU A 49 -10.89 16.51 -5.52
C LEU A 49 -10.89 18.02 -5.79
N LYS A 50 -10.00 18.50 -6.66
CA LYS A 50 -9.87 19.90 -7.10
C LYS A 50 -10.71 20.25 -8.32
N LEU A 51 -11.20 19.25 -9.07
CA LEU A 51 -12.09 19.48 -10.20
C LEU A 51 -13.40 20.19 -9.78
N ASN A 52 -14.07 20.80 -10.76
CA ASN A 52 -15.30 21.53 -10.51
C ASN A 52 -16.39 20.61 -9.97
N ARG A 53 -16.84 20.83 -8.73
CA ARG A 53 -17.84 19.98 -8.06
C ARG A 53 -19.22 20.01 -8.70
N SER A 54 -19.50 21.04 -9.51
CA SER A 54 -20.74 21.12 -10.30
C SER A 54 -20.69 20.21 -11.54
N GLU A 55 -19.50 19.80 -11.97
CA GLU A 55 -19.27 18.93 -13.13
C GLU A 55 -18.88 17.51 -12.71
N PHE A 56 -18.19 17.36 -11.58
CA PHE A 56 -17.66 16.10 -11.08
C PHE A 56 -18.00 15.88 -9.62
N ASP A 57 -18.46 14.68 -9.30
CA ASP A 57 -18.85 14.29 -7.95
C ASP A 57 -18.16 12.98 -7.59
N LEU A 58 -17.03 13.07 -6.88
CA LEU A 58 -16.37 11.89 -6.31
C LEU A 58 -17.25 11.33 -5.19
N GLN A 59 -17.78 10.13 -5.39
CA GLN A 59 -18.75 9.49 -4.50
C GLN A 59 -18.09 8.47 -3.55
N ALA A 60 -17.06 7.79 -4.05
CA ALA A 60 -16.36 6.78 -3.30
C ALA A 60 -14.92 6.60 -3.78
N VAL A 61 -14.09 6.11 -2.88
CA VAL A 61 -12.77 5.55 -3.15
C VAL A 61 -12.75 4.10 -2.70
N THR A 62 -12.33 3.17 -3.55
CA THR A 62 -12.09 1.78 -3.19
C THR A 62 -10.61 1.46 -3.23
N ILE A 63 -10.13 0.72 -2.23
CA ILE A 63 -8.73 0.38 -2.07
C ILE A 63 -8.49 -1.05 -2.55
N ASN A 64 -7.58 -1.23 -3.49
CA ASN A 64 -7.06 -2.51 -3.90
C ASN A 64 -5.81 -2.87 -3.08
N THR A 65 -5.86 -3.98 -2.35
CA THR A 65 -4.84 -4.34 -1.34
C THR A 65 -3.76 -5.32 -1.84
N ASN A 66 -3.79 -5.69 -3.13
CA ASN A 66 -2.76 -6.52 -3.77
C ASN A 66 -1.60 -5.70 -4.36
N GLY A 67 -1.71 -4.37 -4.32
CA GLY A 67 -0.72 -3.42 -4.82
C GLY A 67 0.26 -2.98 -3.73
N TRP A 68 0.62 -1.69 -3.79
CA TRP A 68 1.68 -1.09 -2.98
C TRP A 68 1.33 -1.01 -1.49
N SER A 69 0.20 -0.40 -1.13
CA SER A 69 -0.08 -0.09 0.28
C SER A 69 -0.82 -1.20 1.04
N ASN A 70 -0.59 -1.27 2.36
CA ASN A 70 -1.39 -2.12 3.24
C ASN A 70 -2.72 -1.46 3.63
N ALA A 71 -3.75 -2.28 3.81
CA ALA A 71 -5.14 -1.84 3.97
C ALA A 71 -5.35 -0.81 5.10
N GLY A 72 -4.87 -1.09 6.31
CA GLY A 72 -5.07 -0.22 7.47
C GLY A 72 -4.41 1.15 7.28
N HIS A 73 -3.25 1.18 6.64
CA HIS A 73 -2.54 2.41 6.27
C HIS A 73 -3.31 3.21 5.23
N ALA A 74 -3.60 2.57 4.11
CA ALA A 74 -4.31 3.17 2.99
C ALA A 74 -5.62 3.84 3.44
N VAL A 75 -6.42 3.15 4.26
CA VAL A 75 -7.69 3.69 4.80
C VAL A 75 -7.47 4.95 5.62
N ASN A 76 -6.57 4.89 6.59
CA ASN A 76 -6.32 6.01 7.49
C ASN A 76 -5.74 7.21 6.74
N HIS A 77 -4.91 6.94 5.72
CA HIS A 77 -4.34 7.95 4.83
C HIS A 77 -5.41 8.64 3.99
N LEU A 78 -6.27 7.86 3.33
CA LEU A 78 -7.40 8.39 2.57
C LEU A 78 -8.35 9.19 3.46
N TYR A 79 -8.67 8.73 4.67
CA TYR A 79 -9.50 9.50 5.59
C TYR A 79 -8.90 10.85 5.96
N ASP A 80 -7.58 10.94 6.12
CA ASP A 80 -6.93 12.20 6.46
C ASP A 80 -6.83 13.15 5.26
N ILE A 81 -6.61 12.63 4.05
CA ILE A 81 -6.70 13.42 2.80
C ILE A 81 -8.13 13.93 2.58
N LEU A 82 -9.13 13.06 2.72
CA LEU A 82 -10.53 13.44 2.57
C LEU A 82 -10.95 14.44 3.63
N TYR A 83 -10.51 14.26 4.87
CA TYR A 83 -10.73 15.23 5.93
C TYR A 83 -10.08 16.56 5.61
N MET A 84 -8.79 16.59 5.23
CA MET A 84 -8.07 17.79 4.77
C MET A 84 -8.87 18.55 3.70
N MET A 85 -9.42 17.84 2.70
CA MET A 85 -10.22 18.41 1.60
C MET A 85 -11.68 18.73 1.97
N GLY A 86 -12.09 18.45 3.21
CA GLY A 86 -13.46 18.63 3.70
C GLY A 86 -14.46 17.76 2.95
N ARG A 87 -14.09 16.51 2.67
CA ARG A 87 -14.79 15.51 1.86
C ARG A 87 -15.05 14.20 2.60
N ASP A 88 -15.40 14.31 3.89
CA ASP A 88 -15.82 13.15 4.68
C ASP A 88 -17.11 12.48 4.19
N ASP A 89 -17.84 13.13 3.28
CA ASP A 89 -18.98 12.56 2.54
C ASP A 89 -18.57 11.43 1.59
N VAL A 90 -17.31 11.37 1.15
CA VAL A 90 -16.82 10.34 0.23
C VAL A 90 -16.67 9.01 0.96
N ALA A 91 -17.36 7.98 0.48
CA ALA A 91 -17.28 6.64 1.05
C ALA A 91 -15.91 6.01 0.74
N VAL A 92 -15.37 5.23 1.68
CA VAL A 92 -14.13 4.47 1.45
C VAL A 92 -14.39 3.00 1.71
N GLY A 93 -14.12 2.16 0.71
CA GLY A 93 -14.23 0.71 0.81
C GLY A 93 -12.87 0.06 0.61
N VAL A 94 -12.61 -1.06 1.28
CA VAL A 94 -11.35 -1.80 1.11
C VAL A 94 -11.58 -3.17 0.52
N GLY A 95 -10.74 -3.56 -0.42
CA GLY A 95 -10.73 -4.90 -0.96
C GLY A 95 -10.70 -5.96 0.15
N GLY A 96 -11.56 -6.96 0.03
CA GLY A 96 -11.68 -8.02 1.02
C GLY A 96 -11.03 -9.33 0.59
N GLU A 97 -11.12 -10.32 1.47
CA GLU A 97 -10.53 -11.66 1.32
C GLU A 97 -11.51 -12.75 0.87
N GLY A 98 -12.66 -12.37 0.33
CA GLY A 98 -13.60 -13.32 -0.23
C GLY A 98 -12.93 -14.17 -1.31
N GLY A 99 -13.21 -15.47 -1.32
CA GLY A 99 -12.72 -16.41 -2.33
C GLY A 99 -13.72 -16.64 -3.47
N ILE A 100 -13.27 -17.35 -4.50
CA ILE A 100 -14.11 -17.82 -5.61
C ILE A 100 -14.18 -19.35 -5.54
N LEU A 101 -15.39 -19.86 -5.31
CA LEU A 101 -15.65 -21.29 -5.20
C LEU A 101 -15.26 -22.05 -6.49
N GLU A 102 -15.11 -23.37 -6.39
CA GLU A 102 -14.78 -24.22 -7.54
C GLU A 102 -15.77 -24.12 -8.70
N ASP A 103 -17.04 -23.83 -8.41
CA ASP A 103 -18.09 -23.65 -9.43
C ASP A 103 -18.11 -22.25 -10.06
N GLY A 104 -17.20 -21.36 -9.65
CA GLY A 104 -17.10 -19.98 -10.13
C GLY A 104 -17.95 -18.98 -9.37
N THR A 105 -18.63 -19.39 -8.29
CA THR A 105 -19.39 -18.46 -7.44
C THR A 105 -18.45 -17.49 -6.72
N ILE A 106 -18.66 -16.19 -6.96
CA ILE A 106 -17.94 -15.09 -6.29
C ILE A 106 -18.60 -14.87 -4.92
N LEU A 107 -17.87 -15.10 -3.83
CA LEU A 107 -18.36 -14.84 -2.48
C LEU A 107 -18.39 -13.33 -2.16
N PRO A 108 -19.07 -12.90 -1.09
CA PRO A 108 -18.95 -11.53 -0.61
C PRO A 108 -17.51 -11.18 -0.23
N ASN A 109 -17.19 -9.90 -0.35
CA ASN A 109 -15.89 -9.29 -0.02
C ASN A 109 -14.74 -9.86 -0.87
N VAL A 110 -15.00 -10.32 -2.10
CA VAL A 110 -13.94 -10.78 -3.02
C VAL A 110 -13.18 -9.60 -3.59
N GLY A 111 -11.86 -9.77 -3.73
CA GLY A 111 -10.99 -8.84 -4.44
C GLY A 111 -10.35 -7.85 -3.49
N GLY A 112 -9.02 -7.76 -3.56
CA GLY A 112 -8.20 -7.05 -2.60
C GLY A 112 -6.81 -7.65 -2.62
N TYR A 113 -6.54 -8.69 -1.84
CA TYR A 113 -5.18 -9.19 -1.62
C TYR A 113 -4.68 -10.20 -2.65
N HIS A 114 -5.60 -10.88 -3.34
CA HIS A 114 -5.25 -11.91 -4.32
C HIS A 114 -5.85 -11.64 -5.71
N PRO A 115 -5.07 -11.87 -6.78
CA PRO A 115 -5.59 -11.86 -8.14
C PRO A 115 -6.58 -13.02 -8.33
N ILE A 116 -7.57 -12.85 -9.22
CA ILE A 116 -8.60 -13.87 -9.50
C ILE A 116 -7.99 -15.24 -9.85
N ILE A 117 -6.85 -15.25 -10.55
CA ILE A 117 -6.18 -16.48 -10.98
C ILE A 117 -5.55 -17.26 -9.83
N GLU A 118 -5.29 -16.64 -8.67
CA GLU A 118 -4.75 -17.35 -7.49
C GLU A 118 -5.83 -17.63 -6.43
N GLN A 119 -7.06 -17.17 -6.65
CA GLN A 119 -8.18 -17.43 -5.75
C GLN A 119 -8.68 -18.88 -5.91
N GLY A 120 -8.21 -19.76 -5.02
CA GLY A 120 -8.71 -21.12 -4.82
C GLY A 120 -9.78 -21.19 -3.71
N ASN A 121 -10.00 -22.40 -3.13
CA ASN A 121 -10.71 -22.54 -1.84
C ASN A 121 -9.91 -22.00 -0.64
N SER A 122 -8.67 -21.55 -0.91
CA SER A 122 -7.80 -20.87 0.04
C SER A 122 -7.90 -19.37 -0.21
N THR A 123 -8.13 -18.59 0.85
CA THR A 123 -8.01 -17.12 0.84
C THR A 123 -6.54 -16.67 0.90
N ALA A 124 -5.58 -17.60 0.93
CA ALA A 124 -4.15 -17.36 0.93
C ALA A 124 -3.52 -17.86 -0.38
N GLY A 125 -3.30 -16.95 -1.33
CA GLY A 125 -2.52 -17.14 -2.55
C GLY A 125 -1.02 -16.97 -2.32
N TYR A 126 -0.22 -16.96 -3.39
CA TYR A 126 1.20 -16.63 -3.31
C TYR A 126 1.32 -15.10 -3.30
N CYS A 127 2.37 -14.54 -2.70
CA CYS A 127 2.62 -13.09 -2.78
C CYS A 127 3.10 -12.65 -4.17
N ARG A 128 2.72 -13.37 -5.24
CA ARG A 128 3.30 -13.26 -6.58
C ARG A 128 3.31 -11.82 -7.11
N TYR A 129 2.18 -11.12 -6.97
CA TYR A 129 2.07 -9.74 -7.45
C TYR A 129 2.85 -8.78 -6.56
N ARG A 130 2.77 -8.95 -5.24
CA ARG A 130 3.64 -8.22 -4.29
C ARG A 130 5.13 -8.58 -4.40
N GLN A 131 5.51 -9.66 -5.10
CA GLN A 131 6.88 -10.01 -5.44
C GLN A 131 7.35 -9.33 -6.74
N ALA A 132 6.43 -8.80 -7.55
CA ALA A 132 6.74 -8.07 -8.78
C ALA A 132 6.91 -6.56 -8.55
N ILE A 133 6.47 -6.06 -7.39
CA ILE A 133 6.65 -4.65 -6.99
C ILE A 133 8.14 -4.39 -6.78
N PRO A 134 8.77 -3.45 -7.52
CA PRO A 134 10.14 -3.05 -7.29
C PRO A 134 10.30 -2.56 -5.86
N VAL A 135 11.32 -3.10 -5.22
CA VAL A 135 11.58 -2.96 -3.80
C VAL A 135 12.95 -2.30 -3.72
N GLY A 136 13.03 -1.18 -3.02
CA GLY A 136 14.28 -0.45 -2.83
C GLY A 136 15.32 -1.30 -2.09
N ALA A 137 16.44 -0.68 -1.71
CA ALA A 137 17.52 -1.39 -1.03
C ALA A 137 17.05 -2.08 0.28
N GLY A 138 15.99 -1.57 0.93
CA GLY A 138 15.38 -2.13 2.14
C GLY A 138 14.23 -3.12 1.92
N GLY A 139 13.97 -3.56 0.68
CA GLY A 139 12.86 -4.48 0.42
C GLY A 139 11.49 -3.77 0.43
N LYS A 140 10.46 -4.45 0.96
CA LYS A 140 9.09 -3.89 1.08
C LYS A 140 8.94 -2.79 2.13
N LEU A 141 10.01 -2.51 2.88
CA LEU A 141 10.02 -1.47 3.90
C LEU A 141 9.77 -0.08 3.27
N ASP A 142 10.30 0.18 2.09
CA ASP A 142 10.22 1.52 1.48
C ASP A 142 8.79 1.92 1.04
N ILE A 143 7.87 0.96 0.93
CA ILE A 143 6.52 1.18 0.36
C ILE A 143 5.56 1.84 1.36
N ASP A 144 5.59 1.44 2.65
CA ASP A 144 4.67 1.99 3.67
C ASP A 144 5.17 3.33 4.26
N THR A 145 6.24 3.91 3.72
CA THR A 145 6.89 5.15 4.22
C THR A 145 6.02 6.39 4.07
N ASN A 146 5.07 6.36 3.14
CA ASN A 146 3.98 7.34 3.00
C ASN A 146 3.22 7.57 4.31
N PHE A 147 3.20 6.58 5.21
CA PHE A 147 2.60 6.70 6.53
C PHE A 147 3.29 7.72 7.43
N GLY A 148 4.62 7.78 7.39
CA GLY A 148 5.39 8.79 8.11
C GLY A 148 5.09 10.21 7.63
N ILE A 149 4.97 10.39 6.31
CA ILE A 149 4.55 11.68 5.72
C ILE A 149 3.14 12.03 6.20
N ARG A 150 2.18 11.10 6.11
CA ARG A 150 0.80 11.30 6.59
C ARG A 150 0.80 11.83 8.03
N LYS A 151 1.51 11.20 8.95
CA LYS A 151 1.58 11.65 10.36
C LYS A 151 2.20 13.03 10.54
N SER A 152 3.22 13.35 9.74
CA SER A 152 3.92 14.63 9.79
C SER A 152 3.13 15.80 9.22
N PHE A 153 2.21 15.52 8.29
CA PHE A 153 1.66 16.54 7.42
C PHE A 153 0.15 16.59 7.51
N LEU A 154 -0.56 15.47 7.43
CA LEU A 154 -2.00 15.50 7.26
C LEU A 154 -2.74 15.76 8.60
N PRO A 155 -3.83 16.55 8.56
CA PRO A 155 -4.75 16.70 9.70
C PRO A 155 -5.44 15.36 10.04
N GLN A 156 -6.13 15.30 11.17
CA GLN A 156 -6.77 14.08 11.67
C GLN A 156 -8.27 14.26 11.86
N GLY A 157 -9.06 13.73 10.92
CA GLY A 157 -10.52 13.67 11.07
C GLY A 157 -11.01 12.70 12.15
N SER A 158 -12.34 12.59 12.30
CA SER A 158 -12.95 11.65 13.24
C SER A 158 -13.04 10.21 12.70
N ARG A 159 -12.98 10.04 11.38
CA ARG A 159 -13.01 8.72 10.73
C ARG A 159 -11.70 8.00 10.98
N ARG A 160 -11.74 6.68 11.14
CA ARG A 160 -10.54 5.86 11.36
C ARG A 160 -10.75 4.46 10.86
N TYR A 161 -9.66 3.82 10.46
CA TYR A 161 -9.65 2.39 10.27
C TYR A 161 -10.11 1.70 11.55
N THR A 162 -11.12 0.83 11.44
CA THR A 162 -11.61 0.04 12.56
C THR A 162 -11.71 -1.41 12.10
N PRO A 163 -10.88 -2.31 12.65
CA PRO A 163 -10.99 -3.75 12.38
C PRO A 163 -12.44 -4.23 12.56
N LEU A 164 -12.89 -5.16 11.71
CA LEU A 164 -14.24 -5.74 11.70
C LEU A 164 -15.39 -4.77 11.32
N ARG A 165 -15.14 -3.47 11.22
CA ARG A 165 -16.17 -2.46 10.91
C ARG A 165 -15.89 -1.65 9.65
N GLN A 166 -14.70 -1.78 9.07
CA GLN A 166 -14.34 -1.10 7.85
C GLN A 166 -15.21 -1.63 6.68
N PRO A 167 -15.94 -0.76 5.95
CA PRO A 167 -16.69 -1.17 4.77
C PRO A 167 -15.79 -1.81 3.71
N THR A 168 -16.29 -2.85 3.04
CA THR A 168 -15.56 -3.49 1.95
C THR A 168 -15.78 -2.76 0.63
N ALA A 169 -14.84 -2.89 -0.30
CA ALA A 169 -14.91 -2.30 -1.63
C ALA A 169 -16.19 -2.76 -2.34
N GLN A 170 -16.54 -4.04 -2.23
CA GLN A 170 -17.79 -4.58 -2.79
C GLN A 170 -19.03 -3.94 -2.16
N GLN A 171 -19.06 -3.76 -0.84
CA GLN A 171 -20.20 -3.12 -0.17
C GLN A 171 -20.38 -1.67 -0.62
N VAL A 172 -19.28 -0.91 -0.72
CA VAL A 172 -19.29 0.48 -1.19
C VAL A 172 -19.69 0.55 -2.67
N MET A 173 -19.13 -0.30 -3.53
CA MET A 173 -19.51 -0.37 -4.95
C MET A 173 -21.00 -0.66 -5.11
N ILE A 174 -21.55 -1.66 -4.40
CA ILE A 174 -22.97 -2.01 -4.46
C ILE A 174 -23.83 -0.80 -4.05
N ASP A 175 -23.51 -0.13 -2.95
CA ASP A 175 -24.24 1.07 -2.49
C ASP A 175 -24.24 2.17 -3.56
N LYS A 176 -23.06 2.52 -4.10
CA LYS A 176 -22.92 3.66 -5.02
C LYS A 176 -23.49 3.41 -6.40
N ILE A 177 -23.31 2.20 -6.94
CA ILE A 177 -23.88 1.78 -8.23
C ILE A 177 -25.40 1.69 -8.13
N SER A 178 -25.94 1.19 -7.00
CA SER A 178 -27.40 1.09 -6.81
C SER A 178 -28.09 2.46 -6.73
N ALA A 179 -27.37 3.52 -6.35
CA ALA A 179 -27.89 4.89 -6.30
C ALA A 179 -28.01 5.58 -7.68
N GLY A 180 -27.48 4.98 -8.74
CA GLY A 180 -27.57 5.50 -10.11
C GLY A 180 -26.30 5.28 -10.93
N PRO A 181 -26.28 5.69 -12.22
CA PRO A 181 -25.07 5.61 -13.03
C PRO A 181 -23.90 6.28 -12.33
N ILE A 182 -22.77 5.59 -12.32
CA ILE A 182 -21.51 6.04 -11.78
C ILE A 182 -20.45 5.58 -12.75
N THR A 183 -19.51 6.46 -13.08
CA THR A 183 -18.36 6.06 -13.88
C THR A 183 -17.46 5.22 -12.97
N VAL A 184 -17.58 3.90 -13.14
CA VAL A 184 -16.63 2.91 -12.61
C VAL A 184 -15.74 2.52 -13.77
N ILE A 185 -14.43 2.53 -13.55
CA ILE A 185 -13.48 1.99 -14.51
C ILE A 185 -13.52 0.45 -14.41
N HIS A 186 -14.60 -0.20 -14.90
CA HIS A 186 -14.66 -1.57 -15.48
C HIS A 186 -16.08 -2.20 -15.60
N SER A 187 -16.24 -2.95 -16.72
CA SER A 187 -17.21 -3.98 -17.21
C SER A 187 -18.60 -3.55 -17.72
N GLY A 188 -18.90 -3.90 -18.99
CA GLY A 188 -20.16 -3.62 -19.72
C GLY A 188 -20.34 -2.19 -20.24
N ILE A 189 -19.47 -1.29 -19.78
CA ILE A 189 -19.45 0.15 -20.00
C ILE A 189 -18.27 0.48 -20.93
N PRO A 190 -18.35 1.51 -21.80
CA PRO A 190 -17.22 1.95 -22.61
C PRO A 190 -15.93 2.10 -21.78
N VAL A 191 -14.86 1.41 -22.17
CA VAL A 191 -13.56 1.43 -21.48
C VAL A 191 -12.61 2.37 -22.22
N THR A 192 -11.89 3.19 -21.46
CA THR A 192 -10.71 3.93 -21.93
C THR A 192 -9.48 3.34 -21.25
N LEU A 193 -8.44 3.03 -22.02
CA LEU A 193 -7.16 2.51 -21.52
C LEU A 193 -6.10 3.60 -21.61
N VAL A 194 -5.36 3.83 -20.52
CA VAL A 194 -4.17 4.69 -20.48
C VAL A 194 -2.97 3.78 -20.18
N PRO A 195 -2.35 3.17 -21.23
CA PRO A 195 -1.31 2.17 -21.07
C PRO A 195 0.07 2.80 -20.82
N LEU A 196 1.06 1.95 -20.51
CA LEU A 196 2.46 2.34 -20.39
C LEU A 196 2.99 3.03 -21.66
N ASP A 197 2.54 2.63 -22.85
CA ASP A 197 2.89 3.30 -24.11
C ASP A 197 2.60 4.80 -24.07
N ALA A 198 1.51 5.22 -23.40
CA ALA A 198 1.19 6.62 -23.20
C ALA A 198 1.88 7.22 -21.99
N THR A 199 1.85 6.58 -20.82
CA THR A 199 2.44 7.16 -19.60
C THR A 199 3.96 7.29 -19.72
N ASN A 200 4.64 6.39 -20.46
CA ASN A 200 6.07 6.49 -20.77
C ASN A 200 6.43 7.75 -21.57
N THR A 201 5.44 8.43 -22.15
CA THR A 201 5.66 9.71 -22.85
C THR A 201 5.52 10.92 -21.95
N ILE A 202 5.19 10.76 -20.66
CA ILE A 202 5.07 11.83 -19.66
C ILE A 202 5.91 11.53 -18.39
N PRO A 203 7.25 11.36 -18.52
CA PRO A 203 8.12 11.22 -17.35
C PRO A 203 8.15 12.52 -16.55
N ILE A 204 8.20 12.42 -15.21
CA ILE A 204 8.50 13.58 -14.38
C ILE A 204 9.86 14.12 -14.80
N SER A 205 9.88 15.34 -15.34
CA SER A 205 11.11 16.01 -15.79
C SER A 205 11.68 16.89 -14.70
N SER A 206 13.00 17.17 -14.73
CA SER A 206 13.64 18.14 -13.81
C SER A 206 12.89 19.47 -13.81
N ASN A 207 12.59 20.00 -15.00
CA ASN A 207 11.82 21.24 -15.14
C ASN A 207 10.44 21.17 -14.49
N PHE A 208 9.70 20.06 -14.65
CA PHE A 208 8.41 19.91 -13.97
C PHE A 208 8.58 19.88 -12.46
N TYR A 209 9.60 19.17 -11.96
CA TYR A 209 9.88 19.04 -10.54
C TYR A 209 10.25 20.39 -9.92
N GLU A 210 11.14 21.16 -10.55
CA GLU A 210 11.53 22.52 -10.15
C GLU A 210 10.33 23.46 -10.18
N GLU A 211 9.54 23.44 -11.25
CA GLU A 211 8.30 24.24 -11.34
C GLU A 211 7.30 23.84 -10.26
N PHE A 212 7.16 22.55 -9.95
CA PHE A 212 6.29 22.13 -8.86
C PHE A 212 6.86 22.54 -7.50
N GLU A 213 8.18 22.53 -7.32
CA GLU A 213 8.82 23.03 -6.10
C GLU A 213 8.46 24.51 -5.84
N GLU A 214 8.47 25.33 -6.88
CA GLU A 214 8.17 26.75 -6.79
C GLU A 214 6.67 27.06 -6.70
N ASN A 215 5.81 26.17 -7.21
CA ASN A 215 4.36 26.39 -7.33
C ASN A 215 3.53 25.46 -6.41
N GLN A 216 3.56 25.71 -5.10
CA GLN A 216 2.77 25.01 -4.07
C GLN A 216 1.94 25.98 -3.21
N HIS A 217 1.03 26.69 -3.86
CA HIS A 217 0.23 27.77 -3.26
C HIS A 217 -0.93 27.28 -2.38
N THR A 218 -1.25 25.99 -2.44
CA THR A 218 -2.29 25.35 -1.61
C THR A 218 -1.68 24.27 -0.73
N TYR A 219 -2.37 23.94 0.36
CA TYR A 219 -1.87 22.96 1.33
C TYR A 219 -1.79 21.55 0.74
N GLU A 220 -2.77 21.18 -0.10
CA GLU A 220 -2.76 19.94 -0.85
C GLU A 220 -1.67 19.87 -1.92
N ALA A 221 -1.29 21.00 -2.55
CA ALA A 221 -0.16 21.04 -3.48
C ALA A 221 1.16 20.80 -2.75
N GLN A 222 1.32 21.38 -1.57
CA GLN A 222 2.47 21.13 -0.68
C GLN A 222 2.56 19.66 -0.26
N TYR A 223 1.41 19.05 0.04
CA TYR A 223 1.36 17.62 0.34
C TYR A 223 1.82 16.76 -0.84
N CYS A 224 1.26 17.01 -2.04
CA CYS A 224 1.66 16.32 -3.27
C CYS A 224 3.17 16.45 -3.52
N PHE A 225 3.73 17.66 -3.45
CA PHE A 225 5.15 17.85 -3.68
C PHE A 225 6.00 17.17 -2.61
N LYS A 226 5.60 17.23 -1.33
CA LYS A 226 6.33 16.53 -0.26
C LYS A 226 6.38 15.03 -0.48
N SER A 227 5.29 14.42 -0.94
CA SER A 227 5.27 13.00 -1.30
C SER A 227 6.14 12.72 -2.54
N LEU A 228 6.08 13.58 -3.56
CA LEU A 228 6.94 13.48 -4.75
C LEU A 228 8.44 13.58 -4.41
N LYS A 229 8.80 14.53 -3.54
CA LYS A 229 10.17 14.74 -3.06
C LYS A 229 10.68 13.51 -2.32
N MET A 230 9.87 12.92 -1.42
CA MET A 230 10.27 11.67 -0.76
C MET A 230 10.58 10.57 -1.78
N VAL A 231 9.70 10.36 -2.75
CA VAL A 231 9.93 9.36 -3.80
C VAL A 231 11.18 9.66 -4.61
N HIS A 232 11.42 10.93 -4.98
CA HIS A 232 12.64 11.36 -5.66
C HIS A 232 13.90 11.05 -4.84
N ASP A 233 13.89 11.38 -3.55
CA ASP A 233 15.04 11.24 -2.66
C ASP A 233 15.37 9.78 -2.36
N THR A 234 14.37 8.88 -2.46
CA THR A 234 14.53 7.44 -2.20
C THR A 234 14.56 6.59 -3.49
N TRP A 235 14.45 7.20 -4.67
CA TRP A 235 14.35 6.45 -5.91
C TRP A 235 15.64 5.71 -6.26
N PHE A 236 15.51 4.49 -6.77
CA PHE A 236 16.67 3.64 -7.03
C PHE A 236 17.55 4.17 -8.17
N GLY A 237 18.87 4.09 -7.96
CA GLY A 237 19.88 4.24 -9.02
C GLY A 237 19.97 5.63 -9.65
N ASP A 238 19.53 6.69 -8.97
CA ASP A 238 19.52 8.08 -9.46
C ASP A 238 18.69 8.28 -10.75
N GLN A 239 17.75 7.36 -11.03
CA GLN A 239 17.00 7.29 -12.28
C GLN A 239 15.60 7.89 -12.20
N PHE A 240 15.27 8.64 -11.15
CA PHE A 240 13.93 9.18 -10.92
C PHE A 240 13.36 9.88 -12.15
N PHE A 241 14.05 10.89 -12.68
CA PHE A 241 13.60 11.66 -13.85
C PHE A 241 13.53 10.85 -15.17
N THR A 242 14.08 9.63 -15.18
CA THR A 242 14.06 8.74 -16.35
C THR A 242 13.09 7.57 -16.21
N SER A 243 12.56 7.31 -15.02
CA SER A 243 11.79 6.09 -14.73
C SER A 243 10.53 6.30 -13.87
N TYR A 244 10.31 7.51 -13.36
CA TYR A 244 9.06 7.89 -12.68
C TYR A 244 8.19 8.75 -13.59
N PHE A 245 6.91 8.40 -13.73
CA PHE A 245 5.99 9.01 -14.71
C PHE A 245 4.69 9.47 -14.04
N MET A 246 3.95 10.38 -14.68
CA MET A 246 2.58 10.69 -14.27
C MET A 246 1.65 9.54 -14.70
N TRP A 247 1.56 8.47 -13.92
CA TRP A 247 0.67 7.35 -14.22
C TRP A 247 -0.78 7.70 -13.90
N ASP A 248 -1.13 7.68 -12.62
CA ASP A 248 -2.53 7.76 -12.18
C ASP A 248 -3.13 9.16 -12.29
N SER A 249 -2.30 10.20 -12.10
CA SER A 249 -2.73 11.58 -12.33
C SER A 249 -3.06 11.80 -13.81
N PHE A 250 -2.29 11.23 -14.74
CA PHE A 250 -2.56 11.36 -16.18
C PHE A 250 -3.83 10.61 -16.56
N LEU A 251 -4.09 9.42 -15.99
CA LEU A 251 -5.39 8.76 -16.12
C LEU A 251 -6.54 9.67 -15.67
N SER A 252 -6.40 10.34 -14.52
CA SER A 252 -7.40 11.27 -14.00
C SER A 252 -7.64 12.46 -14.94
N GLY A 253 -6.57 13.02 -15.51
CA GLY A 253 -6.65 14.08 -16.53
C GLY A 253 -7.35 13.62 -17.80
N VAL A 254 -6.95 12.46 -18.34
CA VAL A 254 -7.54 11.86 -19.53
C VAL A 254 -9.03 11.60 -19.30
N ALA A 255 -9.39 11.01 -18.18
CA ALA A 255 -10.78 10.71 -17.81
C ALA A 255 -11.62 11.99 -17.69
N ALA A 256 -11.12 13.00 -16.96
CA ALA A 256 -11.80 14.28 -16.80
C ALA A 256 -12.05 14.98 -18.14
N SER A 257 -11.03 15.03 -19.01
CA SER A 257 -11.14 15.64 -20.34
C SER A 257 -12.16 14.94 -21.23
N ILE A 258 -12.27 13.60 -21.16
CA ILE A 258 -13.30 12.86 -21.89
C ILE A 258 -14.69 13.18 -21.37
N MET A 259 -14.89 13.21 -20.04
CA MET A 259 -16.20 13.45 -19.42
C MET A 259 -16.74 14.85 -19.72
N LEU A 260 -15.89 15.88 -19.73
CA LEU A 260 -16.31 17.27 -20.00
C LEU A 260 -16.75 17.50 -21.45
N LYS A 261 -16.26 16.70 -22.40
CA LYS A 261 -16.59 16.87 -23.81
C LYS A 261 -17.96 16.28 -24.13
N SER A 262 -18.94 17.16 -24.25
CA SER A 262 -20.27 16.81 -24.78
C SER A 262 -20.16 16.26 -26.21
N ASN A 263 -20.86 15.15 -26.51
CA ASN A 263 -20.86 14.50 -27.84
C ASN A 263 -19.48 14.00 -28.34
N ASN A 264 -18.64 13.51 -27.44
CA ASN A 264 -17.30 13.00 -27.77
C ASN A 264 -17.30 11.56 -28.34
N SER A 265 -17.96 11.33 -29.49
CA SER A 265 -18.05 9.99 -30.10
C SER A 265 -16.69 9.41 -30.51
N ASN A 266 -15.73 10.29 -30.81
CA ASN A 266 -14.41 9.92 -31.30
C ASN A 266 -13.38 9.77 -30.16
N GLY A 267 -13.77 10.05 -28.92
CA GLY A 267 -12.88 9.93 -27.76
C GLY A 267 -11.75 10.95 -27.77
N GLU A 268 -11.95 12.14 -28.33
CA GLU A 268 -10.96 13.21 -28.32
C GLU A 268 -10.56 13.59 -26.89
N ASN A 269 -9.29 13.90 -26.69
CA ASN A 269 -8.76 14.25 -25.39
C ASN A 269 -7.87 15.50 -25.47
N GLU A 270 -7.84 16.33 -24.44
CA GLU A 270 -6.97 17.52 -24.40
C GLU A 270 -5.51 17.16 -24.15
N PHE A 271 -5.27 16.10 -23.37
CA PHE A 271 -3.96 15.74 -22.84
C PHE A 271 -3.31 14.57 -23.56
N ALA A 272 -4.11 13.74 -24.24
CA ALA A 272 -3.64 12.54 -24.92
C ALA A 272 -4.06 12.50 -26.40
N GLU A 273 -3.23 11.88 -27.22
CA GLU A 273 -3.65 11.33 -28.51
C GLU A 273 -4.38 10.01 -28.26
N MET A 274 -5.54 9.82 -28.90
CA MET A 274 -6.45 8.71 -28.62
C MET A 274 -6.75 7.92 -29.88
N GLU A 275 -6.80 6.60 -29.77
CA GLU A 275 -7.08 5.68 -30.88
C GLU A 275 -7.95 4.51 -30.42
N TYR A 276 -8.86 4.04 -31.28
CA TYR A 276 -9.60 2.81 -31.01
C TYR A 276 -8.80 1.59 -31.46
N MET A 277 -8.48 0.71 -30.52
CA MET A 277 -7.72 -0.52 -30.77
C MET A 277 -8.52 -1.74 -30.34
N ASN A 278 -8.29 -2.88 -30.98
CA ASN A 278 -8.89 -4.15 -30.58
C ASN A 278 -7.96 -4.87 -29.60
N ILE A 279 -8.27 -4.79 -28.32
CA ILE A 279 -7.39 -5.20 -27.24
C ILE A 279 -7.91 -6.46 -26.54
N THR A 280 -6.99 -7.35 -26.16
CA THR A 280 -7.23 -8.49 -25.27
C THR A 280 -6.14 -8.57 -24.20
N VAL A 281 -6.39 -9.32 -23.12
CA VAL A 281 -5.42 -9.56 -22.05
C VAL A 281 -5.01 -11.03 -22.07
N ILE A 282 -3.71 -11.29 -22.21
CA ILE A 282 -3.16 -12.65 -22.15
C ILE A 282 -3.19 -13.11 -20.70
N THR A 283 -3.94 -14.17 -20.40
CA THR A 283 -4.03 -14.74 -19.04
C THR A 283 -3.33 -16.09 -18.89
N SER A 284 -2.80 -16.65 -19.97
CA SER A 284 -2.07 -17.93 -19.98
C SER A 284 -1.22 -18.07 -21.24
N ASN A 285 -0.28 -19.03 -21.24
CA ASN A 285 0.76 -19.15 -22.26
C ASN A 285 0.68 -20.46 -23.05
N GLU A 286 0.97 -20.40 -24.34
CA GLU A 286 1.01 -21.58 -25.21
C GLU A 286 2.02 -22.64 -24.73
N PRO A 287 1.74 -23.95 -24.89
CA PRO A 287 0.62 -24.52 -25.65
C PRO A 287 -0.70 -24.52 -24.87
N TYR A 288 -1.76 -24.04 -25.50
CA TYR A 288 -3.12 -24.06 -24.93
C TYR A 288 -3.70 -25.49 -24.90
N GLY A 289 -4.45 -25.80 -23.84
CA GLY A 289 -5.14 -27.07 -23.68
C GLY A 289 -4.32 -28.19 -23.02
N ILE A 290 -3.06 -27.92 -22.70
CA ILE A 290 -2.19 -28.85 -21.96
C ILE A 290 -2.25 -28.52 -20.48
N SER A 291 -2.73 -29.46 -19.66
CA SER A 291 -2.71 -29.34 -18.21
C SER A 291 -1.35 -29.77 -17.68
N ASP A 292 -0.66 -28.87 -17.01
CA ASP A 292 0.62 -29.11 -16.33
C ASP A 292 0.56 -28.78 -14.83
N GLY A 293 -0.64 -28.53 -14.29
CA GLY A 293 -0.86 -28.15 -12.90
C GLY A 293 -0.83 -26.64 -12.64
N SER A 294 -0.36 -25.81 -13.59
CA SER A 294 -0.13 -24.38 -13.34
C SER A 294 -1.40 -23.52 -13.37
N ASN A 295 -2.43 -23.94 -14.12
CA ASN A 295 -3.59 -23.12 -14.44
C ASN A 295 -4.85 -23.57 -13.65
N PRO A 296 -5.22 -22.86 -12.56
CA PRO A 296 -6.30 -23.27 -11.67
C PRO A 296 -7.70 -23.08 -12.24
N PHE A 297 -7.84 -22.45 -13.41
CA PHE A 297 -9.12 -22.41 -14.10
C PHE A 297 -9.47 -23.75 -14.76
N PHE A 298 -8.49 -24.62 -15.00
CA PHE A 298 -8.65 -25.87 -15.74
C PHE A 298 -8.17 -27.10 -14.96
N ASP A 299 -7.08 -26.98 -14.21
CA ASP A 299 -6.41 -28.12 -13.57
C ASP A 299 -7.26 -28.72 -12.44
N GLY A 300 -7.31 -30.06 -12.36
CA GLY A 300 -8.09 -30.78 -11.36
C GLY A 300 -9.63 -30.65 -11.48
N LEU A 301 -10.16 -29.87 -12.43
CA LEU A 301 -11.59 -29.56 -12.53
C LEU A 301 -12.31 -30.31 -13.65
N LYS A 302 -13.51 -30.85 -13.33
CA LYS A 302 -14.39 -31.47 -14.34
C LYS A 302 -14.92 -30.44 -15.35
N LYS A 303 -15.27 -29.24 -14.88
CA LYS A 303 -15.70 -28.09 -15.69
C LYS A 303 -14.78 -26.90 -15.38
N PRO A 304 -14.28 -26.15 -16.39
CA PRO A 304 -13.46 -24.99 -16.14
C PRO A 304 -14.20 -23.89 -15.37
N LYS A 305 -13.48 -23.13 -14.53
CA LYS A 305 -14.04 -21.94 -13.88
C LYS A 305 -14.48 -20.91 -14.93
N PHE A 306 -15.48 -20.09 -14.59
CA PHE A 306 -16.05 -19.04 -15.45
C PHE A 306 -16.54 -19.51 -16.84
N SER A 307 -16.81 -20.81 -16.99
CA SER A 307 -17.20 -21.41 -18.27
C SER A 307 -16.17 -21.18 -19.39
N LEU A 308 -14.88 -21.07 -19.05
CA LEU A 308 -13.80 -20.87 -20.02
C LEU A 308 -13.66 -22.08 -20.95
N LYS A 309 -13.28 -21.82 -22.20
CA LYS A 309 -13.15 -22.86 -23.24
C LYS A 309 -11.87 -23.67 -23.07
N LYS A 310 -11.98 -25.00 -22.94
CA LYS A 310 -10.84 -25.93 -23.04
C LYS A 310 -10.17 -25.79 -24.41
N ASN A 311 -8.85 -25.67 -24.45
CA ASN A 311 -8.03 -25.37 -25.63
C ASN A 311 -8.18 -23.94 -26.19
N GLY A 312 -8.77 -23.02 -25.42
CA GLY A 312 -8.78 -21.59 -25.74
C GLY A 312 -7.57 -20.84 -25.18
N VAL A 313 -7.43 -19.56 -25.50
CA VAL A 313 -6.31 -18.68 -25.10
C VAL A 313 -6.09 -18.53 -23.59
N HIS A 314 -7.05 -18.96 -22.77
CA HIS A 314 -6.97 -18.97 -21.31
C HIS A 314 -6.53 -20.32 -20.73
N SER A 315 -6.36 -21.35 -21.56
CA SER A 315 -6.14 -22.75 -21.13
C SER A 315 -4.68 -23.22 -21.23
N GLY A 316 -3.73 -22.29 -21.23
CA GLY A 316 -2.30 -22.56 -21.28
C GLY A 316 -1.64 -22.55 -19.91
N HIS A 317 -0.31 -22.54 -19.89
CA HIS A 317 0.49 -22.43 -18.68
C HIS A 317 0.34 -21.03 -18.04
N VAL A 318 0.18 -20.96 -16.72
CA VAL A 318 0.16 -19.71 -15.97
C VAL A 318 1.44 -19.61 -15.17
N GLN A 319 2.17 -18.50 -15.28
CA GLN A 319 3.44 -18.34 -14.56
C GLN A 319 3.24 -18.59 -13.07
N THR A 320 3.91 -19.60 -12.51
CA THR A 320 3.67 -20.07 -11.14
C THR A 320 4.48 -19.32 -10.09
N GLY A 321 5.59 -18.67 -10.48
CA GLY A 321 6.44 -17.84 -9.60
C GLY A 321 7.57 -17.13 -10.35
N LEU A 322 8.45 -16.43 -9.61
CA LEU A 322 9.56 -15.65 -10.17
C LEU A 322 10.54 -16.51 -11.00
N ARG A 323 10.75 -17.76 -10.59
CA ARG A 323 11.70 -18.69 -11.22
C ARG A 323 11.03 -19.83 -11.97
N ASP A 324 9.84 -19.60 -12.50
CA ASP A 324 9.11 -20.63 -13.24
C ASP A 324 9.96 -21.17 -14.40
N PRO A 325 10.35 -22.46 -14.39
CA PRO A 325 11.21 -23.03 -15.41
C PRO A 325 10.55 -23.08 -16.78
N PHE A 326 9.22 -23.06 -16.85
CA PHE A 326 8.51 -22.91 -18.12
C PHE A 326 8.76 -21.53 -18.71
N CYS A 327 8.69 -20.48 -17.87
CA CYS A 327 8.82 -19.10 -18.32
C CYS A 327 10.27 -18.71 -18.66
N ILE A 328 11.26 -19.32 -18.01
CA ILE A 328 12.68 -19.04 -18.24
C ILE A 328 13.18 -19.76 -19.49
N VAL A 329 13.74 -19.00 -20.44
CA VAL A 329 14.41 -19.56 -21.64
C VAL A 329 15.89 -19.18 -21.66
N LYS A 330 16.72 -20.05 -22.27
CA LYS A 330 18.19 -19.94 -22.27
C LYS A 330 18.75 -18.63 -22.86
N ASN A 331 17.96 -17.89 -23.63
CA ASN A 331 18.38 -16.67 -24.34
C ASN A 331 17.97 -15.35 -23.63
N GLY A 332 17.58 -15.41 -22.35
CA GLY A 332 17.40 -14.23 -21.49
C GLY A 332 16.05 -13.51 -21.57
N LYS A 333 15.28 -13.65 -22.66
CA LYS A 333 13.92 -13.07 -22.75
C LYS A 333 12.87 -14.13 -22.42
N GLY A 334 12.26 -14.05 -21.24
CA GLY A 334 11.22 -15.00 -20.79
C GLY A 334 10.09 -15.19 -21.81
N ARG A 335 9.50 -16.38 -21.85
CA ARG A 335 8.43 -16.72 -22.81
C ARG A 335 7.01 -16.38 -22.31
N CYS A 336 6.83 -16.26 -21.00
CA CYS A 336 5.52 -15.99 -20.39
C CYS A 336 5.11 -14.53 -20.58
N LYS A 337 3.80 -14.32 -20.75
CA LYS A 337 3.16 -13.03 -21.06
C LYS A 337 1.89 -12.82 -20.23
N ASP A 338 1.80 -13.42 -19.06
CA ASP A 338 0.68 -13.27 -18.14
C ASP A 338 0.42 -11.77 -17.84
N GLY A 339 -0.81 -11.33 -18.01
CA GLY A 339 -1.20 -9.92 -17.86
C GLY A 339 -0.84 -9.02 -19.05
N TYR A 340 -0.13 -9.51 -20.06
CA TYR A 340 0.21 -8.69 -21.23
C TYR A 340 -1.03 -8.30 -22.02
N THR A 341 -1.16 -7.00 -22.26
CA THR A 341 -2.22 -6.44 -23.10
C THR A 341 -1.78 -6.51 -24.56
N ALA A 342 -2.56 -7.16 -25.42
CA ALA A 342 -2.23 -7.41 -26.80
C ALA A 342 -3.30 -6.86 -27.76
N GLU A 343 -2.86 -6.22 -28.83
CA GLU A 343 -3.73 -5.90 -29.96
C GLU A 343 -3.97 -7.15 -30.80
N VAL A 344 -5.23 -7.42 -31.16
CA VAL A 344 -5.63 -8.59 -31.94
C VAL A 344 -6.64 -8.23 -33.04
N SER A 345 -6.57 -8.92 -34.17
CA SER A 345 -7.51 -8.71 -35.29
C SER A 345 -8.76 -9.61 -35.24
N GLY A 346 -8.85 -10.51 -34.25
CA GLY A 346 -9.91 -11.50 -34.11
C GLY A 346 -11.07 -11.08 -33.20
N ARG A 347 -12.11 -11.92 -33.09
CA ARG A 347 -13.30 -11.70 -32.23
C ARG A 347 -13.01 -11.74 -30.72
N GLU A 348 -11.78 -12.08 -30.35
CA GLU A 348 -11.32 -12.16 -28.95
C GLU A 348 -10.88 -10.80 -28.41
N GLY A 349 -10.70 -9.80 -29.28
CA GLY A 349 -10.39 -8.42 -28.89
C GLY A 349 -11.66 -7.60 -28.68
N LEU A 350 -11.63 -6.72 -27.69
CA LEU A 350 -12.63 -5.69 -27.48
C LEU A 350 -12.13 -4.38 -28.08
N ARG A 351 -13.01 -3.66 -28.78
CA ARG A 351 -12.69 -2.33 -29.30
C ARG A 351 -12.69 -1.34 -28.14
N ILE A 352 -11.50 -0.87 -27.75
CA ILE A 352 -11.27 -0.01 -26.59
C ILE A 352 -10.67 1.31 -27.09
N LEU A 353 -11.05 2.43 -26.46
CA LEU A 353 -10.40 3.71 -26.69
C LEU A 353 -9.09 3.74 -25.90
N VAL A 354 -7.95 3.96 -26.56
CA VAL A 354 -6.62 3.86 -25.98
C VAL A 354 -5.91 5.20 -26.10
N ALA A 355 -5.36 5.72 -25.00
CA ALA A 355 -4.38 6.80 -25.07
C ALA A 355 -3.08 6.25 -25.65
N VAL A 356 -2.59 6.81 -26.75
CA VAL A 356 -1.36 6.32 -27.42
C VAL A 356 -0.13 7.12 -27.02
N ARG A 357 -0.29 8.40 -26.62
CA ARG A 357 0.75 9.25 -26.05
C ARG A 357 0.18 10.50 -25.41
N ALA A 358 0.92 11.06 -24.46
CA ALA A 358 0.70 12.40 -23.93
C ALA A 358 1.05 13.46 -24.97
N LYS A 359 0.19 14.47 -25.10
CA LYS A 359 0.37 15.58 -26.02
C LYS A 359 1.48 16.52 -25.54
N PRO A 360 2.36 16.97 -26.45
CA PRO A 360 3.33 18.01 -26.13
C PRO A 360 2.60 19.31 -25.79
N ASN A 361 3.20 20.11 -24.92
CA ASN A 361 2.70 21.46 -24.66
C ASN A 361 2.71 22.28 -25.96
N SER A 362 1.59 22.92 -26.26
CA SER A 362 1.37 23.80 -27.41
C SER A 362 2.27 25.05 -27.32
N ASP A 363 2.54 25.53 -26.11
CA ASP A 363 3.55 26.54 -25.86
C ASP A 363 4.95 25.90 -25.80
N ARG A 364 5.68 26.00 -26.91
CA ARG A 364 7.05 25.49 -27.04
C ARG A 364 8.08 26.25 -26.20
N SER A 365 7.72 27.42 -25.66
CA SER A 365 8.60 28.21 -24.80
C SER A 365 8.43 27.86 -23.31
N SER A 366 7.37 27.14 -22.95
CA SER A 366 7.13 26.70 -21.59
C SER A 366 8.19 25.68 -21.14
N PRO A 367 8.69 25.76 -19.90
CA PRO A 367 9.56 24.73 -19.32
C PRO A 367 8.82 23.39 -19.14
N LEU A 368 7.49 23.43 -19.08
CA LEU A 368 6.60 22.26 -18.98
C LEU A 368 6.33 21.68 -20.36
N ASN A 369 6.92 20.52 -20.66
CA ASN A 369 6.90 19.94 -22.01
C ASN A 369 5.62 19.15 -22.37
N ARG A 370 4.64 19.03 -21.47
CA ARG A 370 3.35 18.34 -21.71
C ARG A 370 2.19 19.23 -21.32
N GLU A 371 1.09 19.15 -22.08
CA GLU A 371 -0.15 19.87 -21.75
C GLU A 371 -0.68 19.50 -20.37
N PHE A 372 -0.61 18.21 -20.03
CA PHE A 372 -1.09 17.74 -18.73
C PHE A 372 -0.30 18.32 -17.55
N PHE A 373 1.02 18.54 -17.67
CA PHE A 373 1.81 19.16 -16.60
C PHE A 373 1.30 20.55 -16.24
N ARG A 374 0.99 21.36 -17.25
CA ARG A 374 0.41 22.68 -17.04
C ARG A 374 -0.97 22.58 -16.38
N SER A 375 -1.83 21.69 -16.88
CA SER A 375 -3.17 21.47 -16.30
C SER A 375 -3.09 20.99 -14.85
N PHE A 376 -2.18 20.06 -14.55
CA PHE A 376 -2.00 19.52 -13.22
C PHE A 376 -1.57 20.59 -12.23
N LEU A 377 -0.52 21.37 -12.55
CA LEU A 377 -0.04 22.44 -11.69
C LEU A 377 -1.08 23.55 -11.50
N ASP A 378 -1.83 23.90 -12.55
CA ASP A 378 -2.93 24.85 -12.43
C ASP A 378 -4.02 24.32 -11.49
N VAL A 379 -4.55 23.12 -11.75
CA VAL A 379 -5.65 22.54 -10.97
C VAL A 379 -5.30 22.35 -9.50
N ILE A 380 -4.11 21.83 -9.19
CA ILE A 380 -3.73 21.57 -7.79
C ILE A 380 -3.54 22.88 -7.00
N ASN A 381 -3.15 23.96 -7.66
CA ASN A 381 -2.90 25.28 -7.04
C ASN A 381 -4.10 26.25 -7.06
N ARG A 382 -5.20 25.92 -7.76
CA ARG A 382 -6.42 26.74 -7.76
C ARG A 382 -6.92 27.01 -6.33
N GLN A 383 -7.54 28.15 -6.08
CA GLN A 383 -8.08 28.45 -4.73
C GLN A 383 -9.41 27.74 -4.48
N GLU A 384 -10.16 27.48 -5.55
CA GLU A 384 -11.39 26.70 -5.49
C GLU A 384 -11.10 25.29 -4.97
N HIS A 385 -11.97 24.80 -4.09
CA HIS A 385 -11.87 23.48 -3.47
C HIS A 385 -10.55 23.19 -2.75
N THR A 386 -9.83 24.22 -2.29
CA THR A 386 -8.62 24.01 -1.49
C THR A 386 -8.89 23.30 -0.16
N GLY A 387 -7.85 22.68 0.40
CA GLY A 387 -7.90 22.03 1.70
C GLY A 387 -8.51 22.94 2.77
N LYS A 388 -9.54 22.44 3.45
CA LYS A 388 -10.24 23.16 4.51
C LYS A 388 -9.52 23.08 5.86
N PHE A 389 -8.80 22.00 6.10
CA PHE A 389 -8.14 21.73 7.38
C PHE A 389 -6.65 21.51 7.17
N ASN A 390 -5.85 22.01 8.11
CA ASN A 390 -4.40 21.91 8.10
C ASN A 390 -3.93 21.41 9.47
N PHE A 391 -2.95 20.51 9.48
CA PHE A 391 -2.38 19.93 10.69
C PHE A 391 -1.95 20.98 11.73
N THR A 392 -1.23 22.03 11.32
CA THR A 392 -0.75 23.07 12.25
C THR A 392 -1.90 23.85 12.87
N THR A 393 -2.99 24.06 12.12
CA THR A 393 -4.18 24.77 12.63
C THR A 393 -5.04 23.90 13.53
N GLU A 394 -5.09 22.59 13.27
CA GLU A 394 -5.86 21.64 14.08
C GLU A 394 -5.16 21.29 15.39
N PHE A 395 -3.83 21.22 15.36
CA PHE A 395 -3.00 20.93 16.52
C PHE A 395 -2.07 22.11 16.86
N PRO A 396 -2.60 23.28 17.27
CA PRO A 396 -1.80 24.50 17.49
C PRO A 396 -0.81 24.40 18.66
N HIS A 397 -0.96 23.36 19.50
CA HIS A 397 -0.08 23.09 20.63
C HIS A 397 0.81 21.87 20.39
N TYR A 398 0.75 21.25 19.21
CA TYR A 398 1.69 20.21 18.84
C TYR A 398 3.11 20.78 18.82
N ARG A 399 4.04 20.04 19.42
CA ARG A 399 5.46 20.37 19.43
C ARG A 399 6.25 19.10 19.16
N GLU A 400 7.24 19.20 18.29
CA GLU A 400 8.18 18.11 18.01
C GLU A 400 9.22 18.01 19.12
N VAL A 401 8.79 17.57 20.31
CA VAL A 401 9.65 17.44 21.50
C VAL A 401 9.75 15.99 21.90
N LEU A 402 10.97 15.51 22.14
CA LEU A 402 11.22 14.17 22.68
C LEU A 402 11.25 14.20 24.20
N TYR A 403 10.59 13.24 24.85
CA TYR A 403 10.60 13.08 26.29
C TYR A 403 11.56 11.98 26.70
N LYS A 404 12.71 12.37 27.26
CA LYS A 404 13.76 11.45 27.71
C LYS A 404 14.00 11.65 29.21
N PRO A 405 13.85 10.60 30.05
CA PRO A 405 14.13 10.69 31.46
C PRO A 405 15.64 10.84 31.73
N ASP A 406 16.00 11.63 32.74
CA ASP A 406 17.37 11.68 33.26
C ASP A 406 17.54 10.65 34.38
N PHE A 407 18.36 9.63 34.13
CA PHE A 407 18.68 8.58 35.09
C PHE A 407 20.00 8.83 35.85
N LYS A 408 20.62 10.01 35.70
CA LYS A 408 21.88 10.34 36.38
C LYS A 408 21.76 10.14 37.89
N GLY A 409 22.72 9.41 38.45
CA GLY A 409 22.76 9.10 39.89
C GLY A 409 21.83 7.96 40.33
N ARG A 410 21.07 7.33 39.41
CA ARG A 410 20.33 6.10 39.69
C ARG A 410 21.15 4.88 39.31
N LYS A 411 21.02 3.82 40.09
CA LYS A 411 21.54 2.51 39.74
C LYS A 411 20.52 1.80 38.84
N LEU A 412 20.85 1.63 37.57
CA LEU A 412 20.00 0.94 36.61
C LEU A 412 19.99 -0.57 36.88
N GLY A 413 18.86 -1.20 36.55
CA GLY A 413 18.66 -2.63 36.68
C GLY A 413 19.33 -3.44 35.57
N LYS A 414 18.85 -4.68 35.37
CA LYS A 414 19.36 -5.54 34.29
C LYS A 414 19.07 -4.92 32.92
N ASN A 415 20.05 -4.91 32.03
CA ASN A 415 19.86 -4.45 30.66
C ASN A 415 19.00 -5.45 29.90
N VAL A 416 17.89 -4.98 29.34
CA VAL A 416 16.94 -5.79 28.58
C VAL A 416 16.77 -5.22 27.18
N VAL A 417 16.79 -6.08 26.18
CA VAL A 417 16.32 -5.80 24.82
C VAL A 417 15.02 -6.58 24.61
N PHE A 418 14.00 -5.92 24.08
CA PHE A 418 12.71 -6.54 23.81
C PHE A 418 12.48 -6.66 22.31
N ASP A 419 12.42 -7.89 21.81
CA ASP A 419 12.19 -8.22 20.41
C ASP A 419 10.74 -8.68 20.22
N MET A 420 9.98 -7.99 19.35
CA MET A 420 8.53 -8.18 19.24
C MET A 420 8.03 -8.06 17.80
N ASP A 421 6.94 -8.75 17.48
CA ASP A 421 6.28 -8.71 16.16
C ASP A 421 4.98 -7.89 16.13
N MET A 422 4.81 -7.01 17.13
CA MET A 422 3.78 -5.97 17.17
C MET A 422 2.34 -6.49 17.09
N SER A 423 2.05 -7.60 17.76
CA SER A 423 0.70 -8.04 18.09
C SER A 423 0.12 -7.27 19.29
N ALA A 424 -1.18 -7.42 19.53
CA ALA A 424 -1.84 -6.87 20.72
C ALA A 424 -1.23 -7.39 22.04
N GLY A 425 -0.75 -8.64 22.05
CA GLY A 425 -0.07 -9.22 23.22
C GLY A 425 1.24 -8.53 23.53
N ASP A 426 1.99 -8.17 22.49
CA ASP A 426 3.30 -7.53 22.63
C ASP A 426 3.16 -6.09 23.11
N PHE A 427 2.10 -5.41 22.68
CA PHE A 427 1.73 -4.10 23.21
C PHE A 427 1.49 -4.12 24.72
N LEU A 428 0.77 -5.14 25.22
CA LEU A 428 0.55 -5.32 26.66
C LEU A 428 1.85 -5.63 27.40
N ALA A 429 2.70 -6.48 26.83
CA ALA A 429 4.01 -6.80 27.39
C ALA A 429 4.92 -5.55 27.45
N LEU A 430 4.93 -4.72 26.41
CA LEU A 430 5.67 -3.46 26.38
C LEU A 430 5.19 -2.51 27.49
N PHE A 431 3.87 -2.34 27.65
CA PHE A 431 3.34 -1.54 28.76
C PHE A 431 3.81 -2.06 30.12
N TYR A 432 3.79 -3.37 30.33
CA TYR A 432 4.26 -3.98 31.56
C TYR A 432 5.75 -3.66 31.80
N LEU A 433 6.60 -3.87 30.80
CA LEU A 433 8.04 -3.58 30.88
C LEU A 433 8.32 -2.11 31.18
N LEU A 434 7.60 -1.18 30.56
CA LEU A 434 7.76 0.27 30.79
C LEU A 434 7.25 0.72 32.17
N LYS A 435 6.39 -0.07 32.82
CA LYS A 435 5.89 0.19 34.18
C LYS A 435 6.75 -0.43 35.27
N LEU A 436 7.68 -1.33 34.93
CA LEU A 436 8.62 -1.88 35.90
C LEU A 436 9.61 -0.78 36.34
N PRO A 437 10.08 -0.83 37.61
CA PRO A 437 11.11 0.11 38.07
C PRO A 437 12.40 -0.04 37.24
N VAL A 438 12.97 1.09 36.80
CA VAL A 438 14.20 1.14 36.00
C VAL A 438 15.42 0.60 36.75
N GLU A 439 15.36 0.61 38.09
CA GLU A 439 16.33 0.03 39.00
C GLU A 439 16.28 -1.52 39.01
N VAL A 440 15.21 -2.13 38.47
CA VAL A 440 15.04 -3.58 38.34
C VAL A 440 15.28 -4.03 36.90
N ILE A 441 14.61 -3.40 35.94
CA ILE A 441 14.75 -3.67 34.50
C ILE A 441 15.05 -2.36 33.77
N ASN A 442 16.20 -2.32 33.09
CA ASN A 442 16.58 -1.24 32.21
C ASN A 442 16.32 -1.66 30.76
N LEU A 443 15.13 -1.34 30.25
CA LEU A 443 14.79 -1.57 28.84
C LEU A 443 15.65 -0.64 27.96
N LYS A 444 16.64 -1.24 27.30
CA LYS A 444 17.70 -0.58 26.51
C LYS A 444 17.29 -0.33 25.07
N ALA A 445 16.52 -1.24 24.47
CA ALA A 445 16.07 -1.12 23.09
C ALA A 445 14.85 -2.01 22.85
N ILE A 446 14.12 -1.68 21.79
CA ILE A 446 13.08 -2.53 21.20
C ILE A 446 13.52 -2.92 19.79
N LEU A 447 13.42 -4.19 19.46
CA LEU A 447 13.60 -4.69 18.10
C LEU A 447 12.24 -5.13 17.58
N VAL A 448 11.92 -4.74 16.36
CA VAL A 448 10.67 -5.09 15.70
C VAL A 448 10.95 -6.18 14.66
N THR A 449 10.19 -7.26 14.70
CA THR A 449 10.29 -8.40 13.78
C THR A 449 9.10 -8.40 12.81
N PRO A 450 9.24 -7.89 11.57
CA PRO A 450 8.13 -7.79 10.62
C PRO A 450 7.73 -9.12 9.96
N THR A 451 8.38 -10.23 10.32
CA THR A 451 8.05 -11.58 9.86
C THR A 451 6.93 -12.23 10.68
N GLY A 452 6.40 -11.50 11.67
CA GLY A 452 5.36 -11.97 12.57
C GLY A 452 3.97 -11.39 12.29
N TRP A 453 3.28 -10.96 13.35
CA TRP A 453 1.86 -10.64 13.32
C TRP A 453 1.49 -9.36 12.55
N ALA A 454 2.22 -8.26 12.77
CA ALA A 454 1.89 -6.97 12.18
C ALA A 454 2.91 -6.50 11.14
N ASN A 455 2.46 -5.60 10.25
CA ASN A 455 3.31 -5.02 9.22
C ASN A 455 4.36 -4.05 9.82
N ALA A 456 5.50 -3.92 9.15
CA ALA A 456 6.63 -3.08 9.56
C ALA A 456 6.26 -1.64 9.96
N ALA A 457 5.37 -0.99 9.22
CA ALA A 457 4.97 0.39 9.47
C ALA A 457 4.07 0.57 10.73
N THR A 458 3.66 -0.52 11.39
CA THR A 458 3.08 -0.48 12.76
C THR A 458 4.08 0.07 13.78
N ILE A 459 5.37 0.16 13.45
CA ILE A 459 6.42 0.74 14.31
C ILE A 459 6.08 2.17 14.77
N ASP A 460 5.32 2.92 13.99
CA ASP A 460 4.87 4.26 14.37
C ASP A 460 3.93 4.26 15.58
N VAL A 461 3.19 3.17 15.81
CA VAL A 461 2.37 2.99 17.02
C VAL A 461 3.28 2.71 18.22
N VAL A 462 4.41 2.03 18.03
CA VAL A 462 5.44 1.83 19.08
C VAL A 462 6.05 3.17 19.47
N TYR A 463 6.36 4.04 18.50
CA TYR A 463 6.86 5.38 18.78
C TYR A 463 5.86 6.23 19.57
N ASP A 464 4.59 6.23 19.17
CA ASP A 464 3.54 6.96 19.89
C ASP A 464 3.34 6.44 21.32
N LEU A 465 3.40 5.11 21.53
CA LEU A 465 3.31 4.51 22.86
C LEU A 465 4.47 4.95 23.74
N LEU A 466 5.70 4.86 23.24
CA LEU A 466 6.89 5.30 23.97
C LEU A 466 6.82 6.80 24.32
N HIS A 467 6.34 7.61 23.37
CA HIS A 467 6.12 9.04 23.56
C HIS A 467 5.09 9.31 24.66
N MET A 468 3.95 8.60 24.64
CA MET A 468 2.93 8.64 25.70
C MET A 468 3.50 8.26 27.07
N MET A 469 4.44 7.31 27.10
CA MET A 469 5.08 6.82 28.31
C MET A 469 6.28 7.67 28.75
N GLY A 470 6.63 8.72 28.01
CA GLY A 470 7.77 9.58 28.29
C GLY A 470 9.11 8.86 28.19
N ARG A 471 9.21 7.89 27.27
CA ARG A 471 10.36 7.00 27.07
C ARG A 471 10.90 7.07 25.63
N ASP A 472 11.02 8.29 25.09
CA ASP A 472 11.64 8.54 23.79
C ASP A 472 13.17 8.33 23.81
N ASP A 473 13.74 7.96 24.96
CA ASP A 473 15.12 7.52 25.12
C ASP A 473 15.36 6.12 24.57
N ILE A 474 14.31 5.29 24.43
CA ILE A 474 14.45 3.91 23.98
C ILE A 474 14.52 3.87 22.44
N PRO A 475 15.65 3.44 21.85
CA PRO A 475 15.76 3.20 20.41
C PRO A 475 14.91 2.01 19.98
N VAL A 476 14.38 2.10 18.76
CA VAL A 476 13.57 1.03 18.14
C VAL A 476 14.21 0.69 16.79
N GLY A 477 14.61 -0.56 16.62
CA GLY A 477 15.23 -1.06 15.40
C GLY A 477 14.29 -1.97 14.62
N LEU A 478 14.27 -1.85 13.30
CA LEU A 478 13.41 -2.62 12.40
C LEU A 478 14.17 -3.79 11.77
N GLY A 479 13.63 -5.00 11.90
CA GLY A 479 14.16 -6.20 11.26
C GLY A 479 13.72 -6.36 9.80
N ASP A 480 14.30 -7.32 9.09
CA ASP A 480 13.90 -7.58 7.70
C ASP A 480 12.48 -8.12 7.59
N VAL A 481 11.88 -7.88 6.43
CA VAL A 481 10.52 -8.32 6.06
C VAL A 481 10.42 -9.80 5.69
N PHE A 482 11.55 -10.51 5.58
CA PHE A 482 11.61 -11.93 5.25
C PHE A 482 12.25 -12.74 6.38
N ALA A 483 11.65 -13.89 6.66
CA ALA A 483 12.23 -14.90 7.54
C ALA A 483 13.54 -15.43 6.94
N LEU A 484 14.37 -16.08 7.77
CA LEU A 484 15.68 -16.58 7.31
C LEU A 484 15.55 -17.46 6.07
N ASN A 485 16.40 -17.20 5.08
CA ASN A 485 16.45 -17.87 3.78
C ASN A 485 15.13 -17.83 2.96
N GLN A 486 14.24 -16.87 3.22
CA GLN A 486 13.04 -16.65 2.40
C GLN A 486 13.21 -15.55 1.34
N SER A 487 14.29 -14.77 1.38
CA SER A 487 14.68 -13.85 0.30
C SER A 487 15.17 -14.62 -0.93
N ASP A 488 14.90 -14.10 -2.13
CA ASP A 488 15.41 -14.67 -3.38
C ASP A 488 16.94 -14.54 -3.47
N LEU A 489 17.61 -15.60 -3.93
CA LEU A 489 19.08 -15.68 -3.97
C LEU A 489 19.74 -14.71 -4.96
N ILE A 490 19.01 -14.26 -5.99
CA ILE A 490 19.51 -13.37 -7.05
C ILE A 490 18.98 -11.94 -6.82
N PHE A 491 17.74 -11.81 -6.33
CA PHE A 491 17.09 -10.54 -6.03
C PHE A 491 16.61 -10.51 -4.56
N PRO A 492 17.49 -10.29 -3.57
CA PRO A 492 17.14 -10.42 -2.14
C PRO A 492 16.01 -9.52 -1.66
N ALA A 493 15.73 -8.43 -2.39
CA ALA A 493 14.64 -7.51 -2.09
C ALA A 493 13.25 -8.17 -2.25
N VAL A 494 13.13 -9.25 -3.04
CA VAL A 494 11.92 -10.06 -3.17
C VAL A 494 12.09 -11.39 -2.46
N GLY A 495 10.99 -11.99 -2.01
CA GLY A 495 11.03 -13.22 -1.22
C GLY A 495 9.67 -13.84 -1.00
N ASP A 496 9.66 -14.99 -0.35
CA ASP A 496 8.45 -15.69 0.04
C ASP A 496 7.87 -15.05 1.31
N CYS A 497 6.59 -14.66 1.29
CA CYS A 497 5.87 -14.23 2.50
C CYS A 497 5.02 -15.39 3.04
N LYS A 498 5.64 -16.54 3.35
CA LYS A 498 4.90 -17.73 3.81
C LYS A 498 4.21 -17.53 5.15
N TYR A 499 4.80 -16.70 6.00
CA TYR A 499 4.31 -16.40 7.35
C TYR A 499 2.92 -15.76 7.32
N SER A 500 2.63 -14.90 6.33
CA SER A 500 1.35 -14.20 6.23
C SER A 500 0.18 -15.17 6.15
N ARG A 501 0.36 -16.34 5.53
CA ARG A 501 -0.67 -17.38 5.43
C ARG A 501 -1.13 -17.94 6.78
N ALA A 502 -0.28 -17.87 7.80
CA ALA A 502 -0.59 -18.39 9.13
C ALA A 502 -1.24 -17.36 10.06
N ILE A 503 -1.21 -16.07 9.72
CA ILE A 503 -1.81 -15.01 10.54
C ILE A 503 -3.35 -15.12 10.48
N PRO A 504 -4.02 -15.35 11.62
CA PRO A 504 -5.47 -15.56 11.70
C PRO A 504 -6.30 -14.47 11.01
N TYR A 505 -7.32 -14.89 10.26
CA TYR A 505 -8.25 -13.99 9.61
C TYR A 505 -9.48 -13.79 10.51
N GLY A 506 -9.93 -12.54 10.65
CA GLY A 506 -11.31 -12.28 11.09
C GLY A 506 -12.30 -12.45 9.94
N SER A 507 -13.57 -12.14 10.16
CA SER A 507 -14.65 -12.24 9.16
C SER A 507 -14.44 -11.40 7.89
N GLY A 508 -13.56 -10.40 7.94
CA GLY A 508 -13.14 -9.52 6.86
C GLY A 508 -11.70 -9.75 6.38
N GLY A 509 -10.98 -10.78 6.88
CA GLY A 509 -9.66 -11.14 6.35
C GLY A 509 -8.45 -10.54 7.06
N PHE A 510 -7.38 -10.20 6.33
CA PHE A 510 -6.23 -9.42 6.85
C PHE A 510 -6.65 -8.03 7.36
N LEU A 511 -7.82 -7.53 6.94
CA LEU A 511 -8.47 -6.35 7.52
C LEU A 511 -8.73 -6.49 9.03
N ASP A 512 -8.75 -7.72 9.54
CA ASP A 512 -9.03 -7.96 10.95
C ASP A 512 -7.80 -8.40 11.74
N SER A 513 -6.67 -8.68 11.08
CA SER A 513 -5.48 -9.21 11.72
C SER A 513 -4.56 -8.10 12.26
N ASP A 514 -4.49 -6.95 11.59
CA ASP A 514 -3.63 -5.83 12.01
C ASP A 514 -4.35 -4.89 12.99
N THR A 515 -4.65 -5.45 14.15
CA THR A 515 -5.45 -4.80 15.20
C THR A 515 -4.79 -3.53 15.76
N LEU A 516 -3.46 -3.45 15.77
CA LEU A 516 -2.75 -2.27 16.28
C LEU A 516 -2.91 -1.05 15.39
N TYR A 517 -3.15 -1.20 14.08
CA TYR A 517 -3.43 -0.04 13.23
C TYR A 517 -4.69 0.72 13.61
N GLY A 518 -5.67 0.05 14.23
CA GLY A 518 -6.83 0.74 14.79
C GLY A 518 -6.45 1.78 15.86
N LEU A 519 -5.30 1.59 16.52
CA LEU A 519 -4.78 2.47 17.59
C LEU A 519 -3.91 3.61 17.08
N ALA A 520 -3.54 3.64 15.80
CA ALA A 520 -2.65 4.67 15.23
C ALA A 520 -3.19 6.11 15.34
N ARG A 521 -4.43 6.27 15.78
CA ARG A 521 -5.10 7.56 16.02
C ARG A 521 -5.47 7.82 17.48
N ASP A 522 -5.25 6.83 18.34
CA ASP A 522 -5.65 6.84 19.76
C ASP A 522 -4.49 7.22 20.70
N LEU A 523 -3.27 7.24 20.17
CA LEU A 523 -2.05 7.57 20.88
C LEU A 523 -1.55 8.97 20.46
N PRO A 524 -0.76 9.65 21.31
CA PRO A 524 -0.17 10.94 20.96
C PRO A 524 0.83 10.78 19.81
N ARG A 525 0.85 11.74 18.88
CA ARG A 525 1.77 11.72 17.75
C ARG A 525 3.21 11.96 18.19
N SER A 526 4.01 10.91 18.19
CA SER A 526 5.46 11.03 18.38
C SER A 526 6.09 11.92 17.30
N PRO A 527 7.14 12.70 17.62
CA PRO A 527 7.98 13.35 16.61
C PRO A 527 8.82 12.35 15.80
N ARG A 528 9.12 11.17 16.38
CA ARG A 528 9.72 10.03 15.66
C ARG A 528 8.69 9.43 14.72
N ARG A 529 9.13 9.03 13.53
CA ARG A 529 8.28 8.55 12.45
C ARG A 529 8.99 7.44 11.68
N TYR A 530 8.20 6.55 11.10
CA TYR A 530 8.68 5.62 10.10
C TYR A 530 9.04 6.38 8.82
N THR A 531 10.27 6.21 8.33
CA THR A 531 10.71 6.78 7.05
C THR A 531 11.42 5.72 6.23
N ALA A 532 11.54 5.95 4.93
CA ALA A 532 12.41 5.13 4.08
C ALA A 532 13.83 5.15 4.66
N GLU A 533 14.43 3.97 4.71
CA GLU A 533 15.75 3.79 5.30
C GLU A 533 16.83 4.06 4.27
N ASN A 534 17.92 4.71 4.70
CA ASN A 534 19.17 4.78 3.95
C ASN A 534 20.32 4.74 4.97
N SER A 535 20.86 3.55 5.26
CA SER A 535 22.02 3.38 6.14
C SER A 535 23.24 4.13 5.60
N VAL A 536 23.86 4.97 6.45
CA VAL A 536 25.06 5.76 6.09
C VAL A 536 26.29 4.84 5.97
N GLU A 537 26.32 3.72 6.69
CA GLU A 537 27.47 2.81 6.75
C GLU A 537 27.54 1.86 5.53
N PHE A 538 26.40 1.59 4.89
CA PHE A 538 26.30 0.66 3.75
C PHE A 538 26.02 1.32 2.38
N GLY A 539 26.27 2.64 2.25
CA GLY A 539 26.36 3.29 0.95
C GLY A 539 25.04 3.73 0.31
N ALA A 540 24.08 4.19 1.10
CA ALA A 540 22.87 4.79 0.55
C ALA A 540 23.09 6.21 -0.01
N PRO A 541 22.63 6.52 -1.24
CA PRO A 541 22.64 7.88 -1.76
C PRO A 541 21.44 8.70 -1.22
N ARG A 542 21.76 9.93 -0.81
CA ARG A 542 20.93 11.16 -0.82
C ARG A 542 20.16 11.57 0.44
N ASP A 543 20.19 12.90 0.61
CA ASP A 543 19.66 13.73 1.70
C ASP A 543 18.15 13.56 1.83
N THR A 544 17.69 13.15 3.01
CA THR A 544 16.43 13.66 3.51
C THR A 544 16.76 14.89 4.35
N ASP A 545 15.93 15.93 4.36
CA ASP A 545 16.18 17.16 5.17
C ASP A 545 16.34 16.84 6.69
N HIS A 546 15.98 15.63 7.10
CA HIS A 546 15.99 15.11 8.47
C HIS A 546 16.58 13.69 8.56
N PRO A 547 17.90 13.49 8.37
CA PRO A 547 18.53 12.18 8.48
C PRO A 547 18.40 11.55 9.89
N GLU A 548 18.19 12.37 10.91
CA GLU A 548 17.93 11.95 12.29
C GLU A 548 16.59 11.23 12.49
N LEU A 549 15.66 11.39 11.55
CA LEU A 549 14.34 10.74 11.58
C LEU A 549 14.32 9.40 10.84
N ARG A 550 15.47 8.93 10.31
CA ARG A 550 15.58 7.63 9.64
C ARG A 550 15.21 6.50 10.59
N GLN A 551 14.46 5.52 10.07
CA GLN A 551 14.16 4.29 10.79
C GLN A 551 15.44 3.43 10.91
N PRO A 552 16.00 3.21 12.11
CA PRO A 552 17.20 2.39 12.25
C PRO A 552 16.90 0.90 12.07
N LEU A 553 17.89 0.14 11.62
CA LEU A 553 17.80 -1.33 11.56
C LEU A 553 17.93 -1.98 12.93
N ALA A 554 17.35 -3.17 13.06
CA ALA A 554 17.48 -3.99 14.27
C ALA A 554 18.95 -4.29 14.60
N LEU A 555 19.78 -4.57 13.59
CA LEU A 555 21.22 -4.82 13.79
C LEU A 555 22.00 -3.56 14.15
N GLU A 556 21.69 -2.40 13.55
CA GLU A 556 22.32 -1.12 13.91
C GLU A 556 22.01 -0.74 15.37
N ILE A 557 20.75 -0.92 15.80
CA ILE A 557 20.36 -0.70 17.20
C ILE A 557 21.05 -1.69 18.13
N TRP A 558 21.14 -2.97 17.75
CA TRP A 558 21.87 -3.96 18.52
C TRP A 558 23.33 -3.57 18.72
N GLU A 559 24.04 -3.21 17.65
CA GLU A 559 25.44 -2.79 17.70
C GLU A 559 25.64 -1.52 18.52
N SER A 560 24.74 -0.55 18.39
CA SER A 560 24.71 0.67 19.22
C SER A 560 24.54 0.34 20.70
N VAL A 561 23.61 -0.56 21.04
CA VAL A 561 23.39 -1.00 22.42
C VAL A 561 24.66 -1.64 22.96
N ILE A 562 25.26 -2.60 22.26
CA ILE A 562 26.46 -3.31 22.71
C ILE A 562 27.65 -2.37 22.88
N THR A 563 27.85 -1.45 21.94
CA THR A 563 28.94 -0.45 22.01
C THR A 563 28.77 0.52 23.18
N SER A 564 27.53 0.78 23.60
CA SER A 564 27.21 1.65 24.75
C SER A 564 27.35 0.98 26.12
N LEU A 565 27.57 -0.34 26.18
CA LEU A 565 27.65 -1.08 27.44
C LEU A 565 28.97 -0.84 28.15
N GLU A 566 28.92 -0.74 29.48
CA GLU A 566 30.13 -0.77 30.30
C GLU A 566 30.80 -2.15 30.20
N SER A 567 32.14 -2.17 30.26
CA SER A 567 32.92 -3.42 30.18
C SER A 567 32.42 -4.47 31.18
N GLY A 568 32.14 -5.68 30.69
CA GLY A 568 31.62 -6.79 31.50
C GLY A 568 30.09 -6.79 31.70
N SER A 569 29.38 -5.75 31.27
CA SER A 569 27.92 -5.74 31.27
C SER A 569 27.36 -6.78 30.30
N LYS A 570 26.20 -7.34 30.67
CA LYS A 570 25.45 -8.28 29.84
C LYS A 570 24.03 -7.77 29.56
N VAL A 571 23.39 -8.37 28.56
CA VAL A 571 22.05 -8.05 28.06
C VAL A 571 21.17 -9.30 28.09
N THR A 572 19.97 -9.17 28.60
CA THR A 572 18.92 -10.19 28.47
C THR A 572 18.02 -9.83 27.29
N ILE A 573 17.71 -10.80 26.42
CA ILE A 573 16.75 -10.63 25.33
C ILE A 573 15.43 -11.26 25.76
N LEU A 574 14.35 -10.49 25.65
CA LEU A 574 12.98 -11.01 25.73
C LEU A 574 12.43 -11.01 24.31
N THR A 575 11.93 -12.14 23.83
CA THR A 575 11.37 -12.24 22.48
C THR A 575 10.01 -12.93 22.51
N ASN A 576 9.02 -12.29 21.90
CA ASN A 576 7.64 -12.76 21.84
C ASN A 576 7.06 -12.85 20.42
N GLY A 577 7.90 -12.61 19.41
CA GLY A 577 7.59 -12.88 18.02
C GLY A 577 8.48 -13.99 17.43
N PRO A 578 8.52 -14.14 16.10
CA PRO A 578 9.46 -15.01 15.42
C PRO A 578 10.90 -14.63 15.74
N LEU A 579 11.79 -15.63 15.75
CA LEU A 579 13.18 -15.46 16.21
C LEU A 579 14.13 -14.85 15.16
N THR A 580 13.61 -14.27 14.09
CA THR A 580 14.38 -13.82 12.91
C THR A 580 15.48 -12.81 13.30
N ASN A 581 15.15 -11.78 14.08
CA ASN A 581 16.12 -10.77 14.53
C ASN A 581 17.19 -11.37 15.45
N VAL A 582 16.76 -12.17 16.42
CA VAL A 582 17.67 -12.82 17.38
C VAL A 582 18.65 -13.76 16.66
N ALA A 583 18.16 -14.54 15.69
CA ALA A 583 19.00 -15.40 14.89
C ALA A 583 20.02 -14.60 14.06
N LYS A 584 19.62 -13.45 13.48
CA LYS A 584 20.56 -12.58 12.77
C LYS A 584 21.64 -12.02 13.67
N ILE A 585 21.29 -11.57 14.87
CA ILE A 585 22.26 -11.11 15.87
C ILE A 585 23.30 -12.20 16.18
N ILE A 586 22.85 -13.46 16.32
CA ILE A 586 23.74 -14.60 16.56
C ILE A 586 24.62 -14.89 15.33
N LEU A 587 24.06 -14.79 14.12
CA LEU A 587 24.79 -15.09 12.88
C LEU A 587 25.75 -13.98 12.44
N SER A 588 25.49 -12.71 12.81
CA SER A 588 26.32 -11.56 12.43
C SER A 588 27.58 -11.43 13.28
N ASP A 589 27.56 -11.91 14.53
CA ASP A 589 28.68 -11.75 15.46
C ASP A 589 29.76 -12.83 15.24
N LYS A 590 30.83 -12.45 14.54
CA LYS A 590 31.99 -13.32 14.25
C LYS A 590 32.95 -13.49 15.44
N ASN A 591 32.82 -12.71 16.50
CA ASN A 591 33.79 -12.61 17.59
C ASN A 591 33.23 -13.07 18.95
N LEU A 592 32.43 -14.16 18.98
CA LEU A 592 32.13 -15.12 20.09
C LEU A 592 32.10 -14.68 21.59
N SER A 593 32.29 -13.42 21.98
CA SER A 593 32.16 -12.94 23.35
C SER A 593 30.78 -12.37 23.53
N TYR A 594 29.75 -13.22 23.44
CA TYR A 594 28.37 -12.76 23.48
C TYR A 594 28.11 -11.93 24.75
N PRO A 595 27.73 -10.65 24.63
CA PRO A 595 27.22 -9.86 25.76
C PRO A 595 25.81 -10.33 26.16
N ILE A 596 25.23 -11.33 25.50
CA ILE A 596 23.95 -11.93 25.87
C ILE A 596 24.11 -12.76 27.14
N GLN A 597 23.26 -12.53 28.13
CA GLN A 597 23.18 -13.31 29.35
C GLN A 597 22.14 -14.42 29.25
N ASP A 598 20.93 -14.05 28.83
CA ASP A 598 19.75 -14.91 28.81
C ASP A 598 18.88 -14.51 27.62
N ILE A 599 18.18 -15.49 27.03
CA ILE A 599 17.13 -15.26 26.03
C ILE A 599 15.85 -15.92 26.56
N PHE A 600 14.81 -15.13 26.78
CA PHE A 600 13.48 -15.61 27.16
C PHE A 600 12.57 -15.58 25.95
N ILE A 601 12.03 -16.74 25.57
CA ILE A 601 11.29 -16.94 24.33
C ILE A 601 9.83 -17.28 24.65
N VAL A 602 8.89 -16.53 24.08
CA VAL A 602 7.51 -17.00 23.93
C VAL A 602 7.42 -17.79 22.64
N GLY A 603 7.46 -19.12 22.76
CA GLY A 603 7.35 -19.99 21.62
C GLY A 603 7.43 -21.47 21.98
N GLY A 604 7.02 -22.31 21.03
CA GLY A 604 7.05 -23.76 21.15
C GLY A 604 5.81 -24.37 21.82
N HIS A 605 5.49 -25.60 21.41
CA HIS A 605 4.40 -26.39 21.95
C HIS A 605 4.94 -27.77 22.35
N ILE A 606 5.35 -27.90 23.62
CA ILE A 606 5.99 -29.10 24.19
C ILE A 606 4.96 -29.86 25.03
N SER A 607 3.82 -30.23 24.43
CA SER A 607 2.84 -31.03 25.16
C SER A 607 3.27 -32.50 25.26
N SER A 608 2.98 -33.10 26.42
CA SER A 608 3.13 -34.54 26.68
C SER A 608 1.94 -35.36 26.18
N ARG A 609 0.81 -34.73 25.83
CA ARG A 609 -0.42 -35.41 25.40
C ARG A 609 -0.55 -35.33 23.89
N LYS A 610 -0.79 -36.46 23.24
CA LYS A 610 -1.00 -36.56 21.78
C LYS A 610 -2.21 -35.76 21.27
N THR A 611 -3.12 -35.35 22.15
CA THR A 611 -4.35 -34.64 21.81
C THR A 611 -4.20 -33.12 21.82
N ASP A 612 -3.12 -32.61 22.40
CA ASP A 612 -2.94 -31.17 22.54
C ASP A 612 -2.51 -30.59 21.19
N LYS A 613 -3.10 -29.45 20.84
CA LYS A 613 -2.88 -28.77 19.56
C LYS A 613 -2.13 -27.48 19.79
N GLY A 614 -1.28 -27.12 18.84
CA GLY A 614 -0.64 -25.82 18.77
C GLY A 614 -1.63 -24.69 18.42
N ASN A 615 -1.11 -23.48 18.24
CA ASN A 615 -1.89 -22.26 17.95
C ASN A 615 -1.72 -21.76 16.51
N VAL A 616 -1.22 -22.58 15.59
CA VAL A 616 -1.31 -22.31 14.14
C VAL A 616 -2.73 -22.64 13.67
N ILE A 617 -3.57 -21.61 13.54
CA ILE A 617 -5.02 -21.77 13.30
C ILE A 617 -5.33 -21.92 11.81
N ASN A 618 -4.66 -21.14 10.96
CA ASN A 618 -5.01 -21.01 9.55
C ASN A 618 -4.39 -22.07 8.62
N ILE A 619 -3.61 -23.00 9.16
CA ILE A 619 -2.97 -24.08 8.41
C ILE A 619 -3.46 -25.42 8.97
N PRO A 620 -4.63 -25.93 8.53
CA PRO A 620 -5.25 -27.13 9.12
C PRO A 620 -4.37 -28.38 9.05
N SER A 621 -3.42 -28.42 8.10
CA SER A 621 -2.45 -29.51 7.97
C SER A 621 -1.37 -29.50 9.07
N ASN A 622 -1.28 -28.45 9.89
CA ASN A 622 -0.30 -28.32 10.97
C ASN A 622 -0.97 -27.97 12.29
N GLU A 623 -1.50 -28.99 12.98
CA GLU A 623 -2.14 -28.82 14.28
C GLU A 623 -1.16 -28.85 15.47
N TYR A 624 0.16 -28.96 15.23
CA TYR A 624 1.15 -29.23 16.27
C TYR A 624 1.99 -28.02 16.64
N ALA A 625 2.25 -27.15 15.67
CA ALA A 625 3.23 -26.08 15.81
C ALA A 625 2.68 -24.91 16.65
N GLU A 626 3.60 -24.28 17.37
CA GLU A 626 3.38 -22.95 17.92
C GLU A 626 3.69 -21.90 16.83
N LEU A 627 2.91 -20.83 16.79
CA LEU A 627 2.88 -19.84 15.72
C LEU A 627 4.24 -19.14 15.55
N ASN A 628 4.86 -18.59 16.59
CA ASN A 628 6.14 -17.89 16.46
C ASN A 628 7.24 -18.78 15.89
N ILE A 629 7.29 -20.04 16.33
CA ILE A 629 8.21 -21.05 15.79
C ILE A 629 7.85 -21.44 14.35
N PHE A 630 6.56 -21.48 14.00
CA PHE A 630 6.10 -21.79 12.65
C PHE A 630 6.44 -20.70 11.63
N LEU A 631 6.43 -19.43 12.04
CA LEU A 631 6.66 -18.29 11.14
C LEU A 631 8.13 -18.21 10.68
N ASP A 632 9.09 -18.56 11.53
CA ASP A 632 10.51 -18.72 11.15
C ASP A 632 11.19 -19.90 11.87
N PRO A 633 10.95 -21.15 11.40
CA PRO A 633 11.50 -22.34 12.06
C PRO A 633 13.02 -22.44 11.95
N LEU A 634 13.61 -21.87 10.90
CA LEU A 634 15.06 -21.87 10.72
C LEU A 634 15.72 -20.94 11.74
N ALA A 635 15.16 -19.75 11.96
CA ALA A 635 15.63 -18.87 13.02
C ALA A 635 15.49 -19.52 14.40
N ALA A 636 14.39 -20.22 14.66
CA ALA A 636 14.21 -20.95 15.90
C ALA A 636 15.27 -22.04 16.10
N GLU A 637 15.57 -22.82 15.06
CA GLU A 637 16.65 -23.81 15.09
C GLU A 637 18.01 -23.14 15.34
N THR A 638 18.33 -22.05 14.64
CA THR A 638 19.57 -21.28 14.84
C THR A 638 19.71 -20.81 16.29
N VAL A 639 18.68 -20.17 16.86
CA VAL A 639 18.73 -19.66 18.24
C VAL A 639 18.86 -20.80 19.25
N LEU A 640 18.08 -21.86 19.11
CA LEU A 640 18.06 -22.96 20.09
C LEU A 640 19.29 -23.87 19.99
N VAL A 641 19.84 -24.09 18.80
CA VAL A 641 20.99 -24.99 18.59
C VAL A 641 22.31 -24.22 18.69
N GLN A 642 22.47 -23.13 17.94
CA GLN A 642 23.74 -22.39 17.91
C GLN A 642 23.88 -21.43 19.09
N GLY A 643 22.77 -20.86 19.58
CA GLY A 643 22.76 -20.04 20.79
C GLY A 643 23.21 -20.83 22.02
N THR A 644 22.83 -22.11 22.13
CA THR A 644 23.23 -23.00 23.24
C THR A 644 24.70 -23.47 23.15
N ILE A 645 25.30 -23.44 21.96
CA ILE A 645 26.73 -23.77 21.76
C ILE A 645 27.63 -22.56 22.08
N SER A 646 27.05 -21.36 22.11
CA SER A 646 27.79 -20.09 22.15
C SER A 646 27.63 -19.28 23.46
N LEU A 647 26.66 -19.66 24.31
CA LEU A 647 26.46 -19.18 25.69
C LEU A 647 27.07 -20.19 26.68
#